data_AF-A0A9P5N8D1-F1
#
_entry.id   AF-A0A9P5N8D1-F1
#
_cell.length_a   1.000
_cell.length_b   1.000
_cell.length_c   1.000
_cell.angle_alpha   90.00
_cell.angle_beta   90.00
_cell.angle_gamma   90.00
#
_symmetry.space_group_name_H-M   'P 1'
#
loop_
_entity.id
_entity.type
_entity.pdbx_description
1 polymer ?
#
loop_
_entity_poly.entity_id
_entity_poly.type
_entity_poly.pdbx_seq_one_letter_code
_entity_poly.pdbx_strand_id
1 'polypeptide(L)'
;MNDSLKDAASLIAAYRKQSRVVRRLSLSNSDKFVSCAQNINTCCSDFLMSLQIHQTIQLDILKRAVPVDEEDKAAQNFVRSHGGSVDALVQNRELLQGNLTQSMRQISVRLDSILLANVSSAFSTGLKNLALELYVLEAEQKFRCIQCDKDPSSQHHCDYPYGSFFIHASKARTHGNVEEWASVKDADVGQLLRWVWRGSPIEENTLLWDNWDTLEAKAATSIDPWICICPIDVSTCTKSGTTLVISEGGLRSYKPVSPYILPEDVRFGPVIDNTQTRRVRTDFKSRTAPALHVILRSMSDPPLSANTNITDTFCDYFTGKVAIYNNNTTASMDSVTIASVSALYRMVGDPEYVPVHSFQLLSSPDILPFTIAPRQSFLLNFQATVLRTEGDTKLSKRWSNRAFLARHRPIRIKLVVEDMEGNECSLVMEYVMQPQALESRKETDVAFMFVDDPQTYSRFYVRVKKPAVGSKDDVLEIITERRSSFITKTKLKQVVYRALKTNESEVDLGIGSEEDRWAWNIWALVDLSCRRIYAFKLTITEGKNFPIKHIGTLGYFHCPDYGDISEEIRPISYATEKAKLLSMEPYPQSEYAQDDDFDDMKAPVPSTTADSSAINTGVSLAIPVELTNRLTSIDKNLGRLADSFEKLLTMLPHLSNNGHVDKV
;
A
#
# COMPACT_ATOMS: atom_id res chain seq x y z
N MET A 1 -16.60 -21.52 -23.41
CA MET A 1 -16.37 -20.91 -22.07
C MET A 1 -17.57 -20.16 -21.54
N ASN A 2 -18.11 -19.14 -22.23
CA ASN A 2 -19.23 -18.33 -21.71
C ASN A 2 -20.48 -19.18 -21.38
N ASP A 3 -20.84 -20.13 -22.25
CA ASP A 3 -21.98 -21.02 -22.00
C ASP A 3 -21.75 -21.97 -20.82
N SER A 4 -20.55 -22.54 -20.69
CA SER A 4 -20.18 -23.38 -19.54
C SER A 4 -20.23 -22.63 -18.21
N LEU A 5 -19.92 -21.32 -18.20
CA LEU A 5 -20.05 -20.47 -17.02
C LEU A 5 -21.51 -20.13 -16.71
N LYS A 6 -22.36 -19.91 -17.72
CA LYS A 6 -23.81 -19.73 -17.54
C LYS A 6 -24.47 -20.99 -17.00
N ASP A 7 -24.06 -22.16 -17.47
CA ASP A 7 -24.56 -23.46 -16.99
C ASP A 7 -24.14 -23.68 -15.53
N ALA A 8 -22.89 -23.36 -15.18
CA ALA A 8 -22.39 -23.40 -13.80
C ALA A 8 -23.19 -22.48 -12.87
N ALA A 9 -23.41 -21.22 -13.28
CA ALA A 9 -24.19 -20.26 -12.51
C ALA A 9 -25.64 -20.71 -12.32
N SER A 10 -26.24 -21.28 -13.37
CA SER A 10 -27.60 -21.82 -13.33
C SER A 10 -27.72 -23.03 -12.40
N LEU A 11 -26.72 -23.93 -12.42
CA LEU A 11 -26.65 -25.08 -11.52
C LEU A 11 -26.50 -24.65 -10.05
N ILE A 12 -25.66 -23.66 -9.75
CA ILE A 12 -25.50 -23.09 -8.41
C ILE A 12 -26.80 -22.45 -7.93
N ALA A 13 -27.47 -21.67 -8.79
CA ALA A 13 -28.74 -21.04 -8.47
C ALA A 13 -29.84 -22.08 -8.19
N ALA A 14 -29.91 -23.14 -8.99
CA ALA A 14 -30.85 -24.24 -8.78
C ALA A 14 -30.56 -24.99 -7.45
N TYR A 15 -29.29 -25.28 -7.17
CA TYR A 15 -28.88 -25.92 -5.92
C TYR A 15 -29.25 -25.08 -4.69
N ARG A 16 -29.06 -23.74 -4.76
CA ARG A 16 -29.45 -22.81 -3.69
C ARG A 16 -30.96 -22.74 -3.44
N LYS A 17 -31.80 -23.05 -4.44
CA LYS A 17 -33.26 -23.11 -4.29
C LYS A 17 -33.76 -24.43 -3.71
N GLN A 18 -32.95 -25.49 -3.71
CA GLN A 18 -33.33 -26.77 -3.09
C GLN A 18 -33.35 -26.68 -1.56
N SER A 19 -34.31 -27.36 -0.93
CA SER A 19 -34.39 -27.47 0.53
C SER A 19 -33.22 -28.30 1.10
N ARG A 20 -32.92 -28.10 2.38
CA ARG A 20 -31.78 -28.76 3.07
C ARG A 20 -31.84 -30.30 3.00
N VAL A 21 -33.04 -30.87 2.99
CA VAL A 21 -33.27 -32.33 2.88
C VAL A 21 -33.03 -32.80 1.45
N VAL A 22 -33.54 -32.08 0.44
CA VAL A 22 -33.36 -32.42 -0.98
C VAL A 22 -31.89 -32.34 -1.40
N ARG A 23 -31.13 -31.36 -0.90
CA ARG A 23 -29.67 -31.26 -1.15
C ARG A 23 -28.89 -32.46 -0.63
N ARG A 24 -29.34 -33.07 0.47
CA ARG A 24 -28.69 -34.22 1.12
C ARG A 24 -29.07 -35.56 0.49
N LEU A 25 -30.29 -35.67 -0.06
CA LEU A 25 -30.80 -36.90 -0.65
C LEU A 25 -30.54 -37.01 -2.16
N SER A 26 -30.34 -35.89 -2.85
CA SER A 26 -30.07 -35.89 -4.29
C SER A 26 -28.59 -36.17 -4.56
N LEU A 27 -28.25 -37.45 -4.64
CA LEU A 27 -26.91 -37.94 -5.00
C LEU A 27 -26.43 -37.40 -6.37
N SER A 28 -27.37 -37.11 -7.27
CA SER A 28 -27.09 -36.57 -8.62
C SER A 28 -26.60 -35.11 -8.63
N ASN A 29 -26.67 -34.37 -7.51
CA ASN A 29 -26.08 -33.04 -7.43
C ASN A 29 -24.55 -33.10 -7.52
N SER A 30 -23.93 -34.12 -6.91
CA SER A 30 -22.48 -34.32 -6.96
C SER A 30 -22.02 -34.52 -8.41
N ASP A 31 -22.66 -35.44 -9.13
CA ASP A 31 -22.31 -35.75 -10.52
C ASP A 31 -22.47 -34.54 -11.45
N LYS A 32 -23.51 -33.71 -11.22
CA LYS A 32 -23.72 -32.47 -11.97
C LYS A 32 -22.61 -31.44 -11.74
N PHE A 33 -22.14 -31.29 -10.50
CA PHE A 33 -21.03 -30.39 -10.21
C PHE A 33 -19.70 -30.91 -10.75
N VAL A 34 -19.46 -32.22 -10.70
CA VAL A 34 -18.27 -32.86 -11.30
C VAL A 34 -18.25 -32.64 -12.82
N SER A 35 -19.37 -32.90 -13.51
CA SER A 35 -19.48 -32.66 -14.95
C SER A 35 -19.31 -31.17 -15.31
N CYS A 36 -19.88 -30.27 -14.51
CA CYS A 36 -19.71 -28.83 -14.68
C CYS A 36 -18.24 -28.39 -14.54
N ALA A 37 -17.53 -28.91 -13.54
CA ALA A 37 -16.11 -28.64 -13.33
C ALA A 37 -15.25 -29.17 -14.48
N GLN A 38 -15.55 -30.35 -15.01
CA GLN A 38 -14.88 -30.91 -16.19
C GLN A 38 -15.07 -30.02 -17.42
N ASN A 39 -16.29 -29.54 -17.67
CA ASN A 39 -16.58 -28.65 -18.80
C ASN A 39 -15.83 -27.31 -18.73
N ILE A 40 -15.70 -26.74 -17.53
CA ILE A 40 -14.92 -25.52 -17.30
C ILE A 40 -13.43 -25.78 -17.55
N ASN A 41 -12.89 -26.87 -17.01
CA ASN A 41 -11.48 -27.22 -17.20
C ASN A 41 -11.13 -27.44 -18.67
N THR A 42 -11.97 -28.14 -19.43
CA THR A 42 -11.79 -28.31 -20.88
C THR A 42 -11.78 -26.95 -21.58
N CYS A 43 -12.74 -26.07 -21.29
CA CYS A 43 -12.77 -24.71 -21.86
C CYS A 43 -11.52 -23.88 -21.52
N CYS A 44 -11.02 -23.98 -20.28
CA CYS A 44 -9.81 -23.28 -19.86
C CYS A 44 -8.57 -23.82 -20.56
N SER A 45 -8.46 -25.14 -20.72
CA SER A 45 -7.38 -25.77 -21.47
C SER A 45 -7.35 -25.31 -22.94
N ASP A 46 -8.51 -25.31 -23.61
CA ASP A 46 -8.64 -24.86 -24.99
C ASP A 46 -8.32 -23.36 -25.15
N PHE A 47 -8.74 -22.54 -24.17
CA PHE A 47 -8.43 -21.12 -24.14
C PHE A 47 -6.93 -20.85 -23.94
N LEU A 48 -6.27 -21.57 -23.03
CA LEU A 48 -4.83 -21.46 -22.81
C LEU A 48 -4.05 -21.89 -24.07
N MET A 49 -4.47 -22.96 -24.73
CA MET A 49 -3.86 -23.40 -25.99
C MET A 49 -4.07 -22.36 -27.10
N SER A 50 -5.26 -21.76 -27.20
CA SER A 50 -5.54 -20.68 -28.15
C SER A 50 -4.71 -19.43 -27.88
N LEU A 51 -4.50 -19.07 -26.61
CA LEU A 51 -3.62 -17.96 -26.21
C LEU A 51 -2.16 -18.25 -26.56
N GLN A 52 -1.67 -19.46 -26.32
CA GLN A 52 -0.32 -19.87 -26.73
C GLN A 52 -0.16 -19.78 -28.26
N ILE A 53 -1.16 -20.23 -29.03
CA ILE A 53 -1.17 -20.11 -30.50
C ILE A 53 -1.18 -18.64 -30.93
N HIS A 54 -2.00 -17.79 -30.30
CA HIS A 54 -2.05 -16.36 -30.63
C HIS A 54 -0.77 -15.61 -30.27
N GLN A 55 -0.15 -15.95 -29.13
CA GLN A 55 1.12 -15.38 -28.69
C GLN A 55 2.30 -15.85 -29.55
N THR A 56 2.24 -17.06 -30.11
CA THR A 56 3.25 -17.55 -31.07
C THR A 56 3.04 -17.01 -32.48
N ILE A 57 1.80 -16.64 -32.86
CA ILE A 57 1.49 -16.01 -34.15
C ILE A 57 1.74 -14.49 -34.14
N GLN A 58 1.72 -13.81 -32.98
CA GLN A 58 2.08 -12.39 -32.85
C GLN A 58 3.61 -12.12 -32.94
N LEU A 59 4.24 -12.64 -33.99
CA LEU A 59 5.57 -12.21 -34.44
C LEU A 59 5.53 -10.89 -35.25
N ASP A 60 4.56 -10.01 -34.99
CA ASP A 60 4.63 -8.62 -35.50
C ASP A 60 5.69 -7.78 -34.77
N ILE A 61 6.26 -8.28 -33.67
CA ILE A 61 7.49 -7.75 -33.08
C ILE A 61 8.70 -7.87 -34.04
N LEU A 62 8.68 -8.83 -34.98
CA LEU A 62 9.71 -8.96 -36.03
C LEU A 62 9.57 -7.97 -37.18
N LYS A 63 8.52 -7.12 -37.20
CA LYS A 63 8.37 -6.03 -38.18
C LYS A 63 8.87 -4.68 -37.67
N ARG A 64 9.28 -4.56 -36.40
CA ARG A 64 10.00 -3.37 -35.94
C ARG A 64 11.42 -3.42 -36.48
N ALA A 65 11.85 -2.35 -37.13
CA ALA A 65 13.22 -2.22 -37.62
C ALA A 65 14.19 -2.46 -36.46
N VAL A 66 15.09 -3.42 -36.64
CA VAL A 66 16.13 -3.75 -35.65
C VAL A 66 16.97 -2.48 -35.43
N PRO A 67 17.16 -2.03 -34.18
CA PRO A 67 18.04 -0.91 -33.90
C PRO A 67 19.46 -1.26 -34.38
N VAL A 68 19.95 -0.53 -35.37
CA VAL A 68 21.29 -0.70 -35.93
C VAL A 68 22.31 -0.25 -34.89
N ASP A 69 23.08 -1.18 -34.35
CA ASP A 69 24.16 -0.87 -33.41
C ASP A 69 25.46 -0.47 -34.14
N GLU A 70 26.49 -0.10 -33.39
CA GLU A 70 27.78 0.32 -33.97
C GLU A 70 28.51 -0.83 -34.69
N GLU A 71 28.21 -2.09 -34.35
CA GLU A 71 28.78 -3.27 -35.00
C GLU A 71 28.11 -3.53 -36.36
N ASP A 72 26.80 -3.31 -36.47
CA ASP A 72 26.06 -3.32 -37.73
C ASP A 72 26.54 -2.22 -38.69
N LYS A 73 26.87 -1.03 -38.16
CA LYS A 73 27.49 0.05 -38.97
C LYS A 73 28.89 -0.35 -39.43
N ALA A 74 29.68 -1.01 -38.58
CA ALA A 74 31.00 -1.52 -38.96
C ALA A 74 30.89 -2.60 -40.04
N ALA A 75 29.92 -3.52 -39.93
CA ALA A 75 29.64 -4.56 -40.92
C ALA A 75 29.16 -3.96 -42.26
N GLN A 76 28.27 -2.95 -42.23
CA GLN A 76 27.86 -2.24 -43.45
C GLN A 76 29.04 -1.51 -44.12
N ASN A 77 29.90 -0.85 -43.34
CA ASN A 77 31.10 -0.20 -43.86
C ASN A 77 32.10 -1.21 -44.43
N PHE A 78 32.22 -2.40 -43.83
CA PHE A 78 33.05 -3.49 -44.33
C PHE A 78 32.53 -4.04 -45.67
N VAL A 79 31.23 -4.34 -45.77
CA VAL A 79 30.60 -4.83 -47.01
C VAL A 79 30.68 -3.78 -48.12
N ARG A 80 30.48 -2.49 -47.79
CA ARG A 80 30.60 -1.38 -48.74
C ARG A 80 32.03 -1.15 -49.23
N SER A 81 33.03 -1.33 -48.36
CA SER A 81 34.44 -1.17 -48.72
C SER A 81 35.02 -2.35 -49.50
N HIS A 82 34.45 -3.55 -49.35
CA HIS A 82 34.96 -4.77 -49.98
C HIS A 82 34.06 -5.28 -51.14
N GLY A 83 33.14 -4.44 -51.63
CA GLY A 83 32.38 -4.67 -52.85
C GLY A 83 31.42 -5.86 -52.83
N GLY A 84 31.10 -6.39 -51.64
CA GLY A 84 30.17 -7.52 -51.49
C GLY A 84 30.60 -8.83 -52.19
N SER A 85 31.87 -8.99 -52.56
CA SER A 85 32.34 -10.22 -53.21
C SER A 85 32.36 -11.39 -52.21
N VAL A 86 31.63 -12.45 -52.56
CA VAL A 86 31.47 -13.68 -51.77
C VAL A 86 32.82 -14.40 -51.54
N ASP A 87 33.83 -14.13 -52.36
CA ASP A 87 35.15 -14.78 -52.27
C ASP A 87 35.93 -14.42 -50.99
N ALA A 88 35.67 -13.25 -50.38
CA ALA A 88 36.28 -12.86 -49.10
C ALA A 88 35.70 -13.62 -47.89
N LEU A 89 34.46 -14.12 -48.00
CA LEU A 89 33.79 -14.91 -46.97
C LEU A 89 34.14 -16.40 -47.05
N VAL A 90 34.46 -16.90 -48.25
CA VAL A 90 34.78 -18.31 -48.47
C VAL A 90 36.11 -18.71 -47.81
N GLN A 91 37.08 -17.79 -47.67
CA GLN A 91 38.34 -18.08 -46.98
C GLN A 91 38.22 -18.25 -45.45
N ASN A 92 37.07 -17.91 -44.83
CA ASN A 92 36.84 -18.04 -43.38
C ASN A 92 35.74 -19.07 -43.00
N ARG A 93 35.35 -19.94 -43.93
CA ARG A 93 34.20 -20.85 -43.77
C ARG A 93 34.41 -21.95 -42.70
N GLU A 94 35.65 -22.37 -42.45
CA GLU A 94 35.94 -23.43 -41.47
C GLU A 94 35.87 -22.94 -40.00
N LEU A 95 36.18 -21.66 -39.75
CA LEU A 95 36.10 -21.06 -38.40
C LEU A 95 34.65 -20.76 -37.96
N LEU A 96 33.76 -20.49 -38.92
CA LEU A 96 32.35 -20.15 -38.66
C LEU A 96 31.47 -21.38 -38.40
N GLN A 97 31.71 -22.51 -39.08
CA GLN A 97 30.89 -23.72 -38.88
C GLN A 97 31.16 -24.44 -37.54
N GLY A 98 32.38 -24.41 -37.01
CA GLY A 98 32.69 -25.01 -35.70
C GLY A 98 32.04 -24.25 -34.54
N ASN A 99 32.20 -22.92 -34.53
CA ASN A 99 31.72 -22.07 -33.44
C ASN A 99 30.20 -21.94 -33.39
N LEU A 100 29.51 -21.86 -34.54
CA LEU A 100 28.06 -21.71 -34.56
C LEU A 100 27.36 -22.98 -34.03
N THR A 101 27.83 -24.16 -34.44
CA THR A 101 27.25 -25.44 -34.02
C THR A 101 27.48 -25.72 -32.53
N GLN A 102 28.64 -25.32 -32.00
CA GLN A 102 28.96 -25.44 -30.58
C GLN A 102 28.15 -24.44 -29.72
N SER A 103 28.01 -23.20 -30.18
CA SER A 103 27.22 -22.17 -29.50
C SER A 103 25.73 -22.52 -29.48
N MET A 104 25.16 -23.02 -30.58
CA MET A 104 23.77 -23.49 -30.62
C MET A 104 23.51 -24.66 -29.67
N ARG A 105 24.43 -25.64 -29.59
CA ARG A 105 24.31 -26.74 -28.60
C ARG A 105 24.38 -26.22 -27.17
N GLN A 106 25.27 -25.28 -26.88
CA GLN A 106 25.43 -24.73 -25.54
C GLN A 106 24.20 -23.90 -25.10
N ILE A 107 23.60 -23.14 -26.02
CA ILE A 107 22.35 -22.41 -25.78
C ILE A 107 21.19 -23.37 -25.54
N SER A 108 21.07 -24.44 -26.34
CA SER A 108 20.01 -25.46 -26.17
C SER A 108 20.09 -26.12 -24.79
N VAL A 109 21.28 -26.57 -24.37
CA VAL A 109 21.48 -27.20 -23.05
C VAL A 109 21.18 -26.22 -21.91
N ARG A 110 21.54 -24.94 -22.08
CA ARG A 110 21.28 -23.91 -21.07
C ARG A 110 19.79 -23.58 -20.96
N LEU A 111 19.06 -23.52 -22.08
CA LEU A 111 17.61 -23.32 -22.08
C LEU A 111 16.87 -24.48 -21.45
N ASP A 112 17.24 -25.72 -21.79
CA ASP A 112 16.64 -26.92 -21.18
C ASP A 112 16.86 -26.94 -19.67
N SER A 113 18.07 -26.58 -19.20
CA SER A 113 18.37 -26.49 -17.76
C SER A 113 17.54 -25.43 -17.05
N ILE A 114 17.32 -24.26 -17.66
CA ILE A 114 16.52 -23.18 -17.06
C ILE A 114 15.04 -23.55 -17.03
N LEU A 115 14.54 -24.17 -18.10
CA LEU A 115 13.16 -24.64 -18.18
C LEU A 115 12.88 -25.74 -17.15
N LEU A 116 13.77 -26.73 -17.02
CA LEU A 116 13.62 -27.80 -16.02
C LEU A 116 13.67 -27.25 -14.59
N ALA A 117 14.58 -26.31 -14.31
CA ALA A 117 14.70 -25.71 -12.98
C ALA A 117 13.46 -24.88 -12.60
N ASN A 118 12.95 -24.07 -13.53
CA ASN A 118 11.80 -23.20 -13.27
C ASN A 118 10.48 -23.97 -13.20
N VAL A 119 10.28 -24.96 -14.07
CA VAL A 119 9.06 -25.79 -14.04
C VAL A 119 9.06 -26.68 -12.81
N SER A 120 10.20 -27.29 -12.44
CA SER A 120 10.30 -28.13 -11.25
C SER A 120 10.13 -27.33 -9.94
N SER A 121 10.70 -26.13 -9.85
CA SER A 121 10.53 -25.29 -8.65
C SER A 121 9.10 -24.75 -8.52
N ALA A 122 8.48 -24.32 -9.62
CA ALA A 122 7.10 -23.87 -9.62
C ALA A 122 6.13 -25.00 -9.26
N PHE A 123 6.33 -26.20 -9.80
CA PHE A 123 5.48 -27.36 -9.54
C PHE A 123 5.63 -27.88 -8.11
N SER A 124 6.87 -28.00 -7.61
CA SER A 124 7.12 -28.44 -6.22
C SER A 124 6.65 -27.43 -5.17
N THR A 125 6.77 -26.13 -5.45
CA THR A 125 6.25 -25.07 -4.57
C THR A 125 4.72 -25.04 -4.61
N GLY A 126 4.11 -25.17 -5.80
CA GLY A 126 2.66 -25.25 -5.96
C GLY A 126 2.04 -26.44 -5.22
N LEU A 127 2.64 -27.63 -5.34
CA LEU A 127 2.16 -28.83 -4.62
C LEU A 127 2.33 -28.72 -3.11
N LYS A 128 3.42 -28.11 -2.62
CA LYS A 128 3.61 -27.87 -1.18
C LYS A 128 2.56 -26.90 -0.64
N ASN A 129 2.27 -25.84 -1.37
CA ASN A 129 1.25 -24.86 -0.97
C ASN A 129 -0.15 -25.49 -0.98
N LEU A 130 -0.48 -26.28 -2.01
CA LEU A 130 -1.75 -27.00 -2.08
C LEU A 130 -1.90 -28.02 -0.94
N ALA A 131 -0.83 -28.77 -0.61
CA ALA A 131 -0.84 -29.72 0.49
C ALA A 131 -1.00 -29.02 1.86
N LEU A 132 -0.39 -27.85 2.04
CA LEU A 132 -0.58 -27.03 3.24
C LEU A 132 -2.01 -26.48 3.35
N GLU A 133 -2.60 -26.00 2.25
CA GLU A 133 -3.99 -25.54 2.22
C GLU A 133 -4.98 -26.68 2.51
N LEU A 134 -4.74 -27.88 1.96
CA LEU A 134 -5.55 -29.07 2.26
C LEU A 134 -5.44 -29.48 3.73
N TYR A 135 -4.25 -29.41 4.33
CA TYR A 135 -4.04 -29.70 5.74
C TYR A 135 -4.75 -28.68 6.66
N VAL A 136 -4.72 -27.40 6.30
CA VAL A 136 -5.45 -26.34 7.02
C VAL A 136 -6.96 -26.54 6.91
N LEU A 137 -7.48 -26.86 5.73
CA LEU A 137 -8.91 -27.14 5.52
C LEU A 137 -9.38 -28.41 6.25
N GLU A 138 -8.55 -29.44 6.34
CA GLU A 138 -8.87 -30.65 7.10
C GLU A 138 -8.87 -30.40 8.62
N ALA A 139 -8.00 -29.51 9.11
CA ALA A 139 -8.00 -29.05 10.49
C ALA A 139 -9.22 -28.20 10.83
N GLU A 140 -9.69 -27.36 9.89
CA GLU A 140 -10.89 -26.53 10.06
C GLU A 140 -12.21 -27.32 10.01
N GLN A 141 -12.21 -28.53 9.45
CA GLN A 141 -13.42 -29.37 9.36
C GLN A 141 -13.66 -30.30 10.55
N LYS A 142 -12.75 -30.38 11.54
CA LYS A 142 -12.99 -31.15 12.78
C LYS A 142 -13.68 -30.27 13.83
N PHE A 143 -15.02 -30.26 13.80
CA PHE A 143 -15.83 -29.63 14.83
C PHE A 143 -15.79 -30.45 16.13
N ARG A 144 -15.10 -29.96 17.16
CA ARG A 144 -15.15 -30.52 18.52
C ARG A 144 -16.26 -29.85 19.33
N CYS A 145 -17.01 -30.63 20.12
CA CYS A 145 -18.02 -30.05 21.01
C CYS A 145 -17.36 -29.26 22.15
N ILE A 146 -17.62 -27.96 22.25
CA ILE A 146 -17.07 -27.07 23.30
C ILE A 146 -17.39 -27.55 24.73
N GLN A 147 -18.48 -28.31 24.94
CA GLN A 147 -18.85 -28.79 26.27
C GLN A 147 -18.16 -30.09 26.69
N CYS A 148 -17.65 -30.91 25.77
CA CYS A 148 -17.08 -32.22 26.14
C CYS A 148 -15.85 -32.66 25.33
N ASP A 149 -15.39 -31.84 24.39
CA ASP A 149 -14.18 -31.97 23.58
C ASP A 149 -14.04 -33.29 22.79
N LYS A 150 -15.18 -33.91 22.44
CA LYS A 150 -15.26 -35.16 21.65
C LYS A 150 -15.70 -34.89 20.22
N ASP A 151 -15.29 -35.78 19.31
CA ASP A 151 -15.70 -35.78 17.90
C ASP A 151 -17.19 -36.18 17.76
N PRO A 152 -17.94 -35.62 16.79
CA PRO A 152 -19.36 -35.89 16.63
C PRO A 152 -19.59 -37.27 16.00
N SER A 153 -19.63 -38.32 16.82
CA SER A 153 -20.29 -39.57 16.45
C SER A 153 -21.81 -39.38 16.47
N SER A 154 -22.54 -40.13 15.64
CA SER A 154 -23.92 -39.90 15.19
C SER A 154 -25.07 -39.84 16.23
N GLN A 155 -24.78 -39.73 17.53
CA GLN A 155 -25.75 -39.37 18.57
C GLN A 155 -25.04 -38.54 19.65
N HIS A 156 -25.12 -37.21 19.56
CA HIS A 156 -24.48 -36.30 20.51
C HIS A 156 -25.54 -35.47 21.27
N HIS A 157 -25.35 -35.24 22.57
CA HIS A 157 -26.35 -34.60 23.46
C HIS A 157 -26.72 -33.15 23.07
N CYS A 158 -26.00 -32.55 22.12
CA CYS A 158 -26.32 -31.25 21.52
C CYS A 158 -27.54 -31.27 20.59
N ASP A 159 -27.98 -32.45 20.15
CA ASP A 159 -29.12 -32.59 19.22
C ASP A 159 -30.49 -32.47 19.90
N TYR A 160 -30.53 -32.34 21.23
CA TYR A 160 -31.76 -32.08 21.97
C TYR A 160 -31.94 -30.60 22.30
N PRO A 161 -33.10 -29.98 21.97
CA PRO A 161 -33.32 -28.55 22.11
C PRO A 161 -33.72 -28.19 23.55
N TYR A 162 -32.79 -28.33 24.50
CA TYR A 162 -33.03 -27.97 25.91
C TYR A 162 -32.68 -26.51 26.26
N GLY A 163 -32.21 -25.70 25.30
CA GLY A 163 -31.74 -24.34 25.55
C GLY A 163 -32.77 -23.43 26.25
N SER A 164 -34.06 -23.59 25.96
CA SER A 164 -35.13 -22.80 26.57
C SER A 164 -35.45 -23.23 28.01
N PHE A 165 -35.26 -24.50 28.34
CA PHE A 165 -35.61 -25.09 29.63
C PHE A 165 -34.68 -24.59 30.75
N PHE A 166 -33.39 -24.47 30.47
CA PHE A 166 -32.41 -24.04 31.48
C PHE A 166 -32.45 -22.55 31.80
N ILE A 167 -32.83 -21.70 30.84
CA ILE A 167 -33.05 -20.25 31.10
C ILE A 167 -34.30 -20.05 31.98
N HIS A 168 -35.32 -20.89 31.83
CA HIS A 168 -36.52 -20.87 32.68
C HIS A 168 -36.25 -21.44 34.08
N ALA A 169 -35.55 -22.58 34.18
CA ALA A 169 -35.21 -23.20 35.45
C ALA A 169 -34.22 -22.35 36.29
N SER A 170 -33.33 -21.59 35.63
CA SER A 170 -32.40 -20.69 36.31
C SER A 170 -33.10 -19.48 36.94
N LYS A 171 -34.15 -18.94 36.30
CA LYS A 171 -34.97 -17.85 36.87
C LYS A 171 -35.85 -18.30 38.04
N ALA A 172 -36.21 -19.60 38.10
CA ALA A 172 -36.97 -20.18 39.21
C ALA A 172 -36.13 -20.38 40.49
N ARG A 173 -34.79 -20.44 40.38
CA ARG A 173 -33.90 -20.62 41.54
C ARG A 173 -33.66 -19.35 42.35
N THR A 174 -33.96 -18.17 41.81
CA THR A 174 -33.69 -16.88 42.45
C THR A 174 -34.87 -16.28 43.22
N HIS A 175 -36.07 -16.86 43.14
CA HIS A 175 -37.25 -16.39 43.87
C HIS A 175 -37.88 -17.56 44.63
N GLY A 176 -37.50 -17.70 45.90
CA GLY A 176 -37.94 -18.78 46.77
C GLY A 176 -39.42 -18.66 47.14
N ASN A 177 -40.26 -19.49 46.52
CA ASN A 177 -41.40 -20.13 47.17
C ASN A 177 -41.98 -21.21 46.26
N VAL A 178 -41.85 -22.47 46.67
CA VAL A 178 -42.29 -23.65 45.90
C VAL A 178 -43.76 -24.01 46.19
N GLU A 179 -44.36 -23.45 47.24
CA GLU A 179 -45.72 -23.82 47.68
C GLU A 179 -46.85 -23.01 47.02
N GLU A 180 -46.57 -21.87 46.38
CA GLU A 180 -47.60 -21.05 45.73
C GLU A 180 -48.01 -21.59 44.33
N TRP A 181 -47.23 -22.52 43.77
CA TRP A 181 -47.46 -23.10 42.45
C TRP A 181 -48.52 -24.21 42.42
N ALA A 182 -48.90 -24.76 43.57
CA ALA A 182 -49.92 -25.81 43.65
C ALA A 182 -51.34 -25.25 43.85
N SER A 183 -51.51 -23.94 44.04
CA SER A 183 -52.81 -23.31 44.36
C SER A 183 -53.32 -22.29 43.34
N VAL A 184 -52.71 -22.17 42.16
CA VAL A 184 -53.33 -21.43 41.05
C VAL A 184 -54.45 -22.30 40.45
N LYS A 185 -55.66 -22.06 40.97
CA LYS A 185 -56.94 -22.55 40.46
C LYS A 185 -57.14 -22.21 38.98
N ASP A 186 -57.41 -23.23 38.15
CA ASP A 186 -58.30 -23.23 36.96
C ASP A 186 -58.43 -21.94 36.11
N ALA A 187 -57.32 -21.27 35.79
CA ALA A 187 -57.32 -20.15 34.83
C ALA A 187 -56.35 -20.32 33.65
N ASP A 188 -55.57 -21.41 33.59
CA ASP A 188 -54.63 -21.67 32.49
C ASP A 188 -55.23 -22.55 31.38
N VAL A 189 -56.43 -22.16 30.91
CA VAL A 189 -56.93 -22.50 29.57
C VAL A 189 -56.25 -21.57 28.53
N GLY A 190 -54.94 -21.44 28.61
CA GLY A 190 -54.09 -20.78 27.59
C GLY A 190 -53.79 -21.68 26.39
N GLN A 191 -54.32 -22.91 26.38
CA GLN A 191 -54.41 -23.79 25.21
C GLN A 191 -55.34 -23.25 24.11
N LEU A 192 -55.94 -22.06 24.28
CA LEU A 192 -56.72 -21.37 23.25
C LEU A 192 -55.97 -20.27 22.46
N LEU A 193 -54.70 -19.96 22.75
CA LEU A 193 -53.92 -18.98 21.96
C LEU A 193 -52.68 -19.55 21.27
N ARG A 194 -52.42 -20.85 21.45
CA ARG A 194 -51.55 -21.60 20.55
C ARG A 194 -52.41 -22.16 19.41
N TRP A 195 -52.77 -21.29 18.45
CA TRP A 195 -53.06 -21.55 17.02
C TRP A 195 -54.13 -20.59 16.44
N VAL A 196 -53.77 -19.32 16.20
CA VAL A 196 -54.37 -18.52 15.11
C VAL A 196 -53.31 -18.06 14.10
N TRP A 197 -52.02 -18.32 14.33
CA TRP A 197 -50.95 -17.89 13.42
C TRP A 197 -50.37 -19.02 12.56
N ARG A 198 -51.28 -19.74 11.90
CA ARG A 198 -51.04 -20.35 10.59
C ARG A 198 -51.98 -19.74 9.54
N GLY A 199 -52.14 -18.42 9.58
CA GLY A 199 -52.49 -17.69 8.37
C GLY A 199 -51.24 -17.66 7.48
N SER A 200 -51.42 -17.80 6.17
CA SER A 200 -50.44 -17.35 5.18
C SER A 200 -49.93 -15.94 5.54
N PRO A 201 -48.76 -15.50 5.02
CA PRO A 201 -48.43 -14.07 5.03
C PRO A 201 -49.69 -13.29 4.67
N ILE A 202 -50.07 -12.30 5.48
CA ILE A 202 -51.26 -11.52 5.19
C ILE A 202 -50.97 -10.78 3.88
N GLU A 203 -51.53 -11.26 2.78
CA GLU A 203 -51.29 -10.73 1.43
C GLU A 203 -52.00 -9.38 1.22
N GLU A 204 -52.93 -9.02 2.10
CA GLU A 204 -53.82 -7.86 1.98
C GLU A 204 -53.81 -6.97 3.24
N ASN A 205 -54.07 -5.67 3.07
CA ASN A 205 -54.13 -4.72 4.18
C ASN A 205 -55.26 -5.11 5.15
N THR A 206 -54.93 -5.34 6.43
CA THR A 206 -55.91 -5.76 7.45
C THR A 206 -56.13 -4.64 8.47
N LEU A 207 -57.40 -4.27 8.67
CA LEU A 207 -57.85 -3.38 9.74
C LEU A 207 -58.23 -4.24 10.95
N LEU A 208 -57.69 -3.90 12.13
CA LEU A 208 -58.07 -4.51 13.39
C LEU A 208 -58.78 -3.45 14.24
N TRP A 209 -59.92 -3.81 14.79
CA TRP A 209 -60.75 -2.93 15.61
C TRP A 209 -60.71 -3.42 17.05
N ASP A 210 -60.14 -2.63 17.95
CA ASP A 210 -60.07 -2.95 19.39
C ASP A 210 -60.56 -1.72 20.18
N ASN A 211 -61.83 -1.79 20.61
CA ASN A 211 -62.62 -0.75 21.28
C ASN A 211 -62.88 0.56 20.48
N TRP A 212 -63.96 1.27 20.84
CA TRP A 212 -64.52 2.43 20.10
C TRP A 212 -63.60 3.65 19.98
N ASP A 213 -62.45 3.68 20.67
CA ASP A 213 -61.56 4.84 20.72
C ASP A 213 -60.22 4.63 20.01
N THR A 214 -59.91 3.42 19.50
CA THR A 214 -58.60 3.10 18.88
C THR A 214 -58.75 2.35 17.57
N LEU A 215 -58.17 2.90 16.49
CA LEU A 215 -58.07 2.26 15.18
C LEU A 215 -56.60 1.85 14.93
N GLU A 216 -56.31 0.56 14.96
CA GLU A 216 -54.99 0.03 14.61
C GLU A 216 -54.99 -0.55 13.19
N ALA A 217 -54.17 0.04 12.32
CA ALA A 217 -54.00 -0.43 10.94
C ALA A 217 -52.60 -1.03 10.76
N LYS A 218 -52.53 -2.30 10.35
CA LYS A 218 -51.27 -2.98 10.05
C LYS A 218 -51.14 -3.17 8.54
N ALA A 219 -50.32 -2.33 7.90
CA ALA A 219 -49.99 -2.45 6.49
C ALA A 219 -48.84 -3.46 6.32
N ALA A 220 -49.11 -4.60 5.68
CA ALA A 220 -48.16 -5.71 5.58
C ALA A 220 -47.28 -5.66 4.30
N THR A 221 -47.55 -4.78 3.34
CA THR A 221 -47.05 -4.96 1.96
C THR A 221 -46.48 -3.71 1.27
N SER A 222 -46.47 -2.54 1.90
CA SER A 222 -45.90 -1.32 1.27
C SER A 222 -44.51 -1.00 1.80
N ILE A 223 -43.58 -0.67 0.90
CA ILE A 223 -42.23 -0.16 1.22
C ILE A 223 -42.34 1.20 1.94
N ASP A 224 -43.36 1.97 1.58
CA ASP A 224 -43.77 3.22 2.23
C ASP A 224 -45.23 3.05 2.67
N PRO A 225 -45.52 2.59 3.89
CA PRO A 225 -46.90 2.34 4.31
C PRO A 225 -47.60 3.63 4.75
N TRP A 226 -48.55 4.13 3.98
CA TRP A 226 -49.31 5.33 4.35
C TRP A 226 -50.59 4.91 5.08
N ILE A 227 -50.88 5.58 6.20
CA ILE A 227 -52.16 5.52 6.89
C ILE A 227 -52.92 6.78 6.49
N CYS A 228 -53.97 6.57 5.70
CA CYS A 228 -54.85 7.61 5.22
C CYS A 228 -56.27 7.35 5.74
N ILE A 229 -56.90 8.34 6.36
CA ILE A 229 -58.34 8.35 6.62
C ILE A 229 -59.02 8.93 5.39
N CYS A 230 -59.84 8.13 4.73
CA CYS A 230 -60.74 8.62 3.68
C CYS A 230 -62.14 8.75 4.28
N PRO A 231 -62.68 9.97 4.46
CA PRO A 231 -64.06 10.14 4.90
C PRO A 231 -65.00 9.61 3.82
N ILE A 232 -65.96 8.78 4.19
CA ILE A 232 -66.97 8.21 3.28
C ILE A 232 -68.35 8.61 3.79
N ASP A 233 -69.24 9.04 2.90
CA ASP A 233 -70.66 9.19 3.18
C ASP A 233 -71.30 7.80 3.06
N VAL A 234 -71.80 7.31 4.20
CA VAL A 234 -72.37 5.97 4.32
C VAL A 234 -73.66 5.82 3.50
N SER A 235 -74.39 6.92 3.25
CA SER A 235 -75.66 6.88 2.51
C SER A 235 -75.45 6.74 1.00
N THR A 236 -74.34 7.25 0.48
CA THR A 236 -74.00 7.25 -0.95
C THR A 236 -72.85 6.31 -1.30
N CYS A 237 -72.13 5.79 -0.29
CA CYS A 237 -70.87 5.09 -0.44
C CYS A 237 -69.83 5.89 -1.26
N THR A 238 -69.90 7.22 -1.22
CA THR A 238 -68.96 8.12 -1.92
C THR A 238 -68.05 8.87 -0.95
N LYS A 239 -66.90 9.33 -1.45
CA LYS A 239 -65.93 10.09 -0.65
C LYS A 239 -66.56 11.42 -0.19
N SER A 240 -66.71 11.59 1.12
CA SER A 240 -67.39 12.74 1.72
C SER A 240 -66.48 13.91 2.09
N GLY A 241 -65.16 13.72 2.02
CA GLY A 241 -64.20 14.76 2.36
C GLY A 241 -62.79 14.49 1.83
N THR A 242 -61.88 15.40 2.11
CA THR A 242 -60.46 15.26 1.78
C THR A 242 -59.85 14.08 2.55
N THR A 243 -59.04 13.28 1.85
CA THR A 243 -58.30 12.18 2.48
C THR A 243 -57.24 12.78 3.40
N LEU A 244 -57.29 12.45 4.69
CA LEU A 244 -56.34 12.89 5.70
C LEU A 244 -55.24 11.84 5.81
N VAL A 245 -53.99 12.20 5.53
CA VAL A 245 -52.84 11.32 5.79
C VAL A 245 -52.49 11.45 7.27
N ILE A 246 -52.80 10.44 8.09
CA ILE A 246 -52.51 10.46 9.54
C ILE A 246 -51.04 10.18 9.79
N SER A 247 -50.50 9.20 9.08
CA SER A 247 -49.16 8.70 9.30
C SER A 247 -48.62 8.24 7.99
N GLU A 248 -47.38 8.62 7.71
CA GLU A 248 -46.64 8.05 6.63
C GLU A 248 -45.54 7.17 7.20
N GLY A 249 -45.58 5.92 6.81
CA GLY A 249 -44.61 4.91 7.18
C GLY A 249 -43.36 5.06 6.34
N GLY A 250 -42.24 4.69 6.96
CA GLY A 250 -40.93 4.94 6.42
C GLY A 250 -40.24 6.10 7.14
N LEU A 251 -38.93 6.15 7.00
CA LEU A 251 -38.09 7.13 7.67
C LEU A 251 -37.74 8.24 6.68
N ARG A 252 -38.60 9.26 6.62
CA ARG A 252 -38.37 10.43 5.77
C ARG A 252 -37.20 11.26 6.27
N SER A 253 -36.30 11.58 5.36
CA SER A 253 -35.25 12.59 5.55
C SER A 253 -35.72 13.92 4.96
N TYR A 254 -35.38 15.03 5.59
CA TYR A 254 -35.78 16.38 5.15
C TYR A 254 -34.57 17.18 4.67
N LYS A 255 -34.82 18.20 3.82
CA LYS A 255 -33.77 19.13 3.41
C LYS A 255 -33.47 20.12 4.54
N PRO A 256 -32.19 20.36 4.88
CA PRO A 256 -31.84 21.40 5.84
C PRO A 256 -32.03 22.80 5.21
N VAL A 257 -32.28 23.81 6.05
CA VAL A 257 -32.41 25.22 5.64
C VAL A 257 -31.12 25.80 5.02
N SER A 258 -29.96 25.23 5.36
CA SER A 258 -28.67 25.58 4.79
C SER A 258 -27.75 24.34 4.72
N PRO A 259 -26.63 24.40 4.00
CA PRO A 259 -25.60 23.36 4.11
C PRO A 259 -25.10 23.23 5.54
N TYR A 260 -24.78 22.00 5.96
CA TYR A 260 -24.15 21.75 7.26
C TYR A 260 -22.71 22.27 7.25
N ILE A 261 -22.27 22.83 8.37
CA ILE A 261 -20.89 23.27 8.58
C ILE A 261 -20.24 22.28 9.54
N LEU A 262 -19.09 21.72 9.15
CA LEU A 262 -18.37 20.75 9.98
C LEU A 262 -17.21 21.44 10.72
N PRO A 263 -16.85 20.95 11.93
CA PRO A 263 -15.63 21.37 12.60
C PRO A 263 -14.38 21.03 11.77
N GLU A 264 -13.29 21.73 12.05
CA GLU A 264 -11.98 21.40 11.47
C GLU A 264 -11.43 20.09 12.07
N ASP A 265 -10.67 19.36 11.26
CA ASP A 265 -9.97 18.16 11.70
C ASP A 265 -8.87 18.54 12.70
N VAL A 266 -8.84 17.86 13.84
CA VAL A 266 -7.84 18.05 14.88
C VAL A 266 -6.87 16.87 14.85
N ARG A 267 -5.57 17.16 14.71
CA ARG A 267 -4.50 16.15 14.75
C ARG A 267 -3.51 16.47 15.85
N PHE A 268 -3.10 15.41 16.55
CA PHE A 268 -2.06 15.40 17.55
C PHE A 268 -0.98 14.39 17.17
N GLY A 269 0.26 14.79 17.44
CA GLY A 269 1.43 14.00 17.11
C GLY A 269 2.16 14.50 15.84
N PRO A 270 3.36 13.97 15.60
CA PRO A 270 4.20 14.35 14.49
C PRO A 270 3.62 13.87 13.14
N VAL A 271 3.98 14.57 12.08
CA VAL A 271 3.67 14.17 10.69
C VAL A 271 4.98 13.78 10.03
N ILE A 272 4.99 12.59 9.44
CA ILE A 272 6.14 12.08 8.70
C ILE A 272 6.15 12.69 7.30
N ASP A 273 7.29 13.25 6.92
CA ASP A 273 7.52 13.70 5.56
C ASP A 273 7.85 12.52 4.63
N ASN A 274 7.27 12.57 3.42
CA ASN A 274 7.58 11.67 2.32
C ASN A 274 8.86 12.08 1.58
N THR A 275 9.44 13.24 1.92
CA THR A 275 10.68 13.73 1.32
C THR A 275 11.90 13.40 2.17
N GLN A 276 13.05 13.26 1.50
CA GLN A 276 14.34 13.07 2.16
C GLN A 276 14.68 14.31 3.01
N THR A 277 15.12 14.11 4.26
CA THR A 277 15.36 15.23 5.20
C THR A 277 16.35 16.27 4.67
N ARG A 278 17.35 15.81 3.91
CA ARG A 278 18.27 16.65 3.13
C ARG A 278 18.90 15.85 2.00
N ARG A 279 19.60 16.54 1.09
CA ARG A 279 20.40 15.87 0.06
C ARG A 279 21.57 15.11 0.69
N VAL A 280 21.92 13.99 0.07
CA VAL A 280 23.11 13.19 0.43
C VAL A 280 24.38 13.98 0.11
N ARG A 281 25.31 14.02 1.06
CA ARG A 281 26.63 14.63 0.84
C ARG A 281 27.48 13.74 -0.07
N THR A 282 28.06 14.36 -1.09
CA THR A 282 28.90 13.71 -2.11
C THR A 282 30.29 14.35 -2.22
N ASP A 283 30.58 15.32 -1.36
CA ASP A 283 31.77 16.16 -1.34
C ASP A 283 32.94 15.60 -0.52
N PHE A 284 32.75 14.43 0.12
CA PHE A 284 33.80 13.77 0.89
C PHE A 284 35.01 13.42 0.02
N LYS A 285 36.19 13.84 0.48
CA LYS A 285 37.47 13.58 -0.21
C LYS A 285 38.15 12.36 0.37
N SER A 286 38.90 11.65 -0.46
CA SER A 286 39.76 10.57 0.00
C SER A 286 40.84 11.12 0.94
N ARG A 287 41.06 10.45 2.08
CA ARG A 287 42.16 10.72 3.00
C ARG A 287 43.19 9.62 2.84
N THR A 288 44.37 9.97 2.36
CA THR A 288 45.41 9.01 2.01
C THR A 288 46.68 9.28 2.80
N ALA A 289 47.30 8.22 3.32
CA ALA A 289 48.63 8.30 3.92
C ALA A 289 49.65 8.84 2.89
N PRO A 290 50.65 9.64 3.29
CA PRO A 290 51.61 10.25 2.35
C PRO A 290 52.36 9.24 1.47
N ALA A 291 52.58 8.02 1.96
CA ALA A 291 53.28 6.95 1.25
C ALA A 291 52.40 6.19 0.24
N LEU A 292 51.07 6.28 0.34
CA LEU A 292 50.14 5.59 -0.55
C LEU A 292 49.60 6.57 -1.59
N HIS A 293 49.88 6.37 -2.87
CA HIS A 293 49.41 7.26 -3.94
C HIS A 293 48.08 6.79 -4.55
N VAL A 294 47.07 6.58 -3.70
CA VAL A 294 45.73 6.12 -4.10
C VAL A 294 44.67 7.19 -3.88
N ILE A 295 43.72 7.29 -4.80
CA ILE A 295 42.52 8.11 -4.69
C ILE A 295 41.29 7.20 -4.74
N LEU A 296 40.41 7.35 -3.75
CA LEU A 296 39.12 6.66 -3.69
C LEU A 296 38.02 7.61 -4.16
N ARG A 297 37.12 7.12 -5.02
CA ARG A 297 35.96 7.89 -5.47
C ARG A 297 34.70 7.03 -5.53
N SER A 298 33.58 7.54 -4.99
CA SER A 298 32.27 6.91 -5.17
C SER A 298 31.87 6.92 -6.64
N MET A 299 31.41 5.78 -7.15
CA MET A 299 30.93 5.61 -8.53
C MET A 299 29.41 5.45 -8.61
N SER A 300 28.71 5.55 -7.48
CA SER A 300 27.26 5.50 -7.37
C SER A 300 26.68 6.85 -6.93
N ASP A 301 25.48 7.15 -7.44
CA ASP A 301 24.63 8.28 -7.03
C ASP A 301 23.21 7.75 -6.75
N PRO A 302 22.77 7.66 -5.48
CA PRO A 302 23.50 8.03 -4.26
C PRO A 302 24.73 7.13 -3.99
N PRO A 303 25.72 7.58 -3.19
CA PRO A 303 26.93 6.81 -2.86
C PRO A 303 26.65 5.44 -2.23
N LEU A 304 25.60 5.35 -1.42
CA LEU A 304 25.17 4.13 -0.75
C LEU A 304 23.70 3.84 -1.07
N SER A 305 23.40 2.56 -1.24
CA SER A 305 22.03 2.03 -1.31
C SER A 305 21.83 1.02 -0.18
N ALA A 306 20.66 1.02 0.45
CA ALA A 306 20.38 0.14 1.59
C ALA A 306 19.39 -0.97 1.23
N ASN A 307 19.60 -2.18 1.77
CA ASN A 307 18.69 -3.32 1.73
C ASN A 307 18.10 -3.64 0.35
N THR A 308 18.94 -3.60 -0.69
CA THR A 308 18.53 -3.78 -2.08
C THR A 308 18.12 -5.22 -2.40
N ASN A 309 18.86 -6.20 -1.88
CA ASN A 309 18.67 -7.63 -2.18
C ASN A 309 18.24 -8.45 -0.97
N ILE A 310 18.61 -8.01 0.23
CA ILE A 310 18.44 -8.74 1.49
C ILE A 310 17.87 -7.79 2.52
N THR A 311 16.97 -8.29 3.36
CA THR A 311 16.39 -7.54 4.48
C THR A 311 16.45 -8.40 5.73
N ASP A 312 16.80 -7.80 6.86
CA ASP A 312 16.84 -8.45 8.17
C ASP A 312 16.06 -7.60 9.20
N THR A 313 15.67 -8.21 10.31
CA THR A 313 15.17 -7.56 11.51
C THR A 313 16.28 -7.07 12.44
N PHE A 314 17.47 -7.66 12.38
CA PHE A 314 18.59 -7.40 13.30
C PHE A 314 19.63 -6.42 12.74
N CYS A 315 19.75 -6.33 11.41
CA CYS A 315 20.74 -5.49 10.76
C CYS A 315 20.16 -4.83 9.49
N ASP A 316 20.91 -3.88 8.95
CA ASP A 316 20.69 -3.32 7.63
C ASP A 316 21.97 -3.47 6.80
N TYR A 317 21.78 -3.71 5.51
CA TYR A 317 22.84 -3.91 4.53
C TYR A 317 23.01 -2.65 3.68
N PHE A 318 24.24 -2.20 3.51
CA PHE A 318 24.58 -1.05 2.68
C PHE A 318 25.49 -1.50 1.55
N THR A 319 25.09 -1.24 0.32
CA THR A 319 25.87 -1.53 -0.88
C THR A 319 26.39 -0.25 -1.48
N GLY A 320 27.66 -0.24 -1.89
CA GLY A 320 28.29 0.89 -2.55
C GLY A 320 29.25 0.45 -3.65
N LYS A 321 29.62 1.39 -4.52
CA LYS A 321 30.60 1.20 -5.59
C LYS A 321 31.69 2.25 -5.49
N VAL A 322 32.95 1.83 -5.37
CA VAL A 322 34.10 2.73 -5.23
C VAL A 322 35.15 2.40 -6.27
N ALA A 323 35.64 3.41 -6.99
CA ALA A 323 36.83 3.30 -7.82
C ALA A 323 38.06 3.60 -6.97
N ILE A 324 39.03 2.68 -7.03
CA ILE A 324 40.35 2.79 -6.40
C ILE A 324 41.33 3.13 -7.51
N TYR A 325 41.82 4.37 -7.54
CA TYR A 325 42.68 4.88 -8.61
C TYR A 325 44.12 5.01 -8.14
N ASN A 326 45.05 4.39 -8.87
CA ASN A 326 46.48 4.58 -8.64
C ASN A 326 46.93 5.89 -9.32
N ASN A 327 47.29 6.88 -8.50
CA ASN A 327 47.67 8.22 -8.95
C ASN A 327 49.18 8.36 -9.27
N ASN A 328 49.95 7.27 -9.20
CA ASN A 328 51.34 7.27 -9.63
C ASN A 328 51.48 7.67 -11.11
N THR A 329 52.59 8.30 -11.46
CA THR A 329 52.87 8.68 -12.85
C THR A 329 53.16 7.43 -13.67
N THR A 330 52.78 7.42 -14.95
CA THR A 330 53.08 6.28 -15.84
C THR A 330 54.57 5.99 -15.96
N ALA A 331 55.42 7.00 -15.75
CA ALA A 331 56.88 6.87 -15.78
C ALA A 331 57.45 6.11 -14.58
N SER A 332 56.77 6.12 -13.43
CA SER A 332 57.25 5.46 -12.21
C SER A 332 57.23 3.94 -12.28
N MET A 333 56.34 3.35 -13.09
CA MET A 333 56.03 1.90 -13.07
C MET A 333 55.59 1.36 -11.69
N ASP A 334 55.32 2.24 -10.72
CA ASP A 334 54.97 1.87 -9.35
C ASP A 334 53.51 1.42 -9.26
N SER A 335 53.31 0.11 -9.34
CA SER A 335 52.02 -0.51 -9.08
C SER A 335 51.71 -0.51 -7.59
N VAL A 336 50.44 -0.36 -7.25
CA VAL A 336 49.97 -0.39 -5.86
C VAL A 336 49.22 -1.69 -5.64
N THR A 337 49.63 -2.47 -4.65
CA THR A 337 48.93 -3.70 -4.24
C THR A 337 48.09 -3.42 -3.01
N ILE A 338 46.78 -3.58 -3.14
CA ILE A 338 45.84 -3.46 -2.02
C ILE A 338 45.76 -4.82 -1.32
N ALA A 339 46.14 -4.84 -0.05
CA ALA A 339 46.18 -6.04 0.79
C ALA A 339 44.83 -6.30 1.46
N SER A 340 44.21 -5.26 2.00
CA SER A 340 42.97 -5.39 2.78
C SER A 340 41.98 -4.27 2.44
N VAL A 341 40.70 -4.57 2.64
CA VAL A 341 39.61 -3.58 2.60
C VAL A 341 38.70 -3.82 3.78
N SER A 342 38.45 -2.77 4.56
CA SER A 342 37.55 -2.80 5.70
C SER A 342 36.56 -1.63 5.65
N ALA A 343 35.50 -1.72 6.44
CA ALA A 343 34.52 -0.66 6.58
C ALA A 343 34.24 -0.36 8.06
N LEU A 344 34.11 0.91 8.36
CA LEU A 344 33.67 1.44 9.65
C LEU A 344 32.39 2.25 9.41
N TYR A 345 31.57 2.41 10.43
CA TYR A 345 30.38 3.27 10.35
C TYR A 345 30.23 4.14 11.60
N ARG A 346 29.48 5.22 11.44
CA ARG A 346 28.95 6.03 12.55
C ARG A 346 27.64 6.67 12.14
N MET A 347 26.80 6.99 13.11
CA MET A 347 25.64 7.83 12.87
C MET A 347 26.05 9.30 12.89
N VAL A 348 25.36 10.13 12.13
CA VAL A 348 25.60 11.59 12.18
C VAL A 348 25.34 12.12 13.59
N GLY A 349 26.24 12.98 14.07
CA GLY A 349 26.30 13.47 15.45
C GLY A 349 27.18 12.62 16.38
N ASP A 350 27.48 11.37 16.03
CA ASP A 350 28.41 10.54 16.81
C ASP A 350 29.84 10.80 16.32
N PRO A 351 30.82 11.10 17.19
CA PRO A 351 32.18 11.46 16.77
C PRO A 351 33.04 10.26 16.37
N GLU A 352 32.73 9.06 16.86
CA GLU A 352 33.59 7.89 16.74
C GLU A 352 33.06 6.89 15.71
N TYR A 353 33.98 6.28 14.95
CA TYR A 353 33.70 5.20 14.00
C TYR A 353 33.83 3.84 14.67
N VAL A 354 32.86 2.96 14.41
CA VAL A 354 32.84 1.58 14.91
C VAL A 354 32.93 0.61 13.72
N PRO A 355 33.61 -0.55 13.85
CA PRO A 355 33.62 -1.55 12.80
C PRO A 355 32.21 -2.02 12.41
N VAL A 356 31.99 -2.24 11.11
CA VAL A 356 30.76 -2.89 10.64
C VAL A 356 30.74 -4.35 11.12
N HIS A 357 29.56 -4.94 11.26
CA HIS A 357 29.44 -6.33 11.74
C HIS A 357 30.05 -7.33 10.76
N SER A 358 29.82 -7.11 9.46
CA SER A 358 30.45 -7.87 8.39
C SER A 358 30.62 -7.01 7.15
N PHE A 359 31.67 -7.31 6.40
CA PHE A 359 32.00 -6.66 5.14
C PHE A 359 32.24 -7.72 4.06
N GLN A 360 31.69 -7.52 2.87
CA GLN A 360 31.76 -8.47 1.76
C GLN A 360 32.03 -7.75 0.44
N LEU A 361 32.86 -8.35 -0.42
CA LEU A 361 33.09 -7.90 -1.79
C LEU A 361 32.15 -8.64 -2.73
N LEU A 362 31.32 -7.90 -3.48
CA LEU A 362 30.24 -8.47 -4.27
C LEU A 362 30.69 -9.00 -5.64
N SER A 363 31.76 -8.44 -6.22
CA SER A 363 32.22 -8.84 -7.55
C SER A 363 33.05 -10.12 -7.52
N SER A 364 33.90 -10.28 -6.50
CA SER A 364 34.79 -11.43 -6.30
C SER A 364 35.23 -11.46 -4.83
N PRO A 365 34.74 -12.40 -4.00
CA PRO A 365 35.06 -12.42 -2.56
C PRO A 365 36.55 -12.67 -2.28
N ASP A 366 37.25 -13.40 -3.16
CA ASP A 366 38.65 -13.79 -3.00
C ASP A 366 39.62 -12.96 -3.86
N ILE A 367 39.26 -11.71 -4.17
CA ILE A 367 40.07 -10.85 -5.05
C ILE A 367 41.26 -10.19 -4.36
N LEU A 368 41.31 -10.21 -3.03
CA LEU A 368 42.39 -9.61 -2.26
C LEU A 368 43.50 -10.64 -2.01
N PRO A 369 44.79 -10.25 -2.14
CA PRO A 369 45.26 -8.94 -2.60
C PRO A 369 45.14 -8.76 -4.12
N PHE A 370 45.00 -7.50 -4.59
CA PHE A 370 45.07 -7.18 -6.02
C PHE A 370 45.97 -5.98 -6.30
N THR A 371 46.56 -5.96 -7.50
CA THR A 371 47.53 -4.93 -7.93
C THR A 371 46.92 -4.02 -8.99
N ILE A 372 47.11 -2.71 -8.83
CA ILE A 372 46.65 -1.66 -9.74
C ILE A 372 47.86 -1.00 -10.39
N ALA A 373 47.96 -1.09 -11.71
CA ALA A 373 49.02 -0.42 -12.46
C ALA A 373 48.89 1.12 -12.38
N PRO A 374 49.97 1.89 -12.57
CA PRO A 374 49.94 3.34 -12.58
C PRO A 374 48.86 3.89 -13.52
N ARG A 375 48.14 4.93 -13.06
CA ARG A 375 47.03 5.58 -13.80
C ARG A 375 45.85 4.67 -14.17
N GLN A 376 45.73 3.49 -13.57
CA GLN A 376 44.56 2.65 -13.71
C GLN A 376 43.65 2.73 -12.49
N SER A 377 42.40 2.31 -12.68
CA SER A 377 41.39 2.22 -11.62
C SER A 377 40.87 0.79 -11.50
N PHE A 378 40.68 0.35 -10.26
CA PHE A 378 39.94 -0.87 -9.95
C PHE A 378 38.55 -0.52 -9.40
N LEU A 379 37.50 -1.15 -9.92
CA LEU A 379 36.13 -0.93 -9.46
C LEU A 379 35.76 -1.95 -8.39
N LEU A 380 35.54 -1.47 -7.17
CA LEU A 380 35.16 -2.27 -6.02
C LEU A 380 33.66 -2.12 -5.73
N ASN A 381 32.93 -3.23 -5.80
CA ASN A 381 31.56 -3.32 -5.31
C ASN A 381 31.56 -4.00 -3.94
N PHE A 382 30.97 -3.38 -2.93
CA PHE A 382 30.97 -3.92 -1.57
C PHE A 382 29.58 -3.93 -0.94
N GLN A 383 29.44 -4.72 0.12
CA GLN A 383 28.33 -4.69 1.05
C GLN A 383 28.86 -4.61 2.49
N ALA A 384 28.35 -3.65 3.25
CA ALA A 384 28.59 -3.48 4.67
C ALA A 384 27.33 -3.80 5.46
N THR A 385 27.44 -4.57 6.54
CA THR A 385 26.33 -4.94 7.42
C THR A 385 26.42 -4.19 8.74
N VAL A 386 25.39 -3.44 9.09
CA VAL A 386 25.34 -2.63 10.31
C VAL A 386 24.25 -3.17 11.22
N LEU A 387 24.60 -3.47 12.47
CA LEU A 387 23.62 -3.94 13.46
C LEU A 387 22.69 -2.81 13.88
N ARG A 388 21.42 -3.15 14.07
CA ARG A 388 20.45 -2.25 14.66
C ARG A 388 20.60 -2.20 16.17
N THR A 389 20.07 -1.14 16.77
CA THR A 389 19.98 -1.04 18.23
C THR A 389 19.00 -2.08 18.78
N GLU A 390 19.12 -2.45 20.05
CA GLU A 390 18.18 -3.39 20.68
C GLU A 390 16.73 -2.91 20.62
N GLY A 391 16.50 -1.59 20.74
CA GLY A 391 15.18 -0.98 20.60
C GLY A 391 14.61 -1.19 19.20
N ASP A 392 15.42 -1.02 18.18
CA ASP A 392 15.03 -1.21 16.78
C ASP A 392 14.77 -2.68 16.45
N THR A 393 15.58 -3.59 16.99
CA THR A 393 15.39 -5.04 16.83
C THR A 393 14.05 -5.49 17.41
N LYS A 394 13.64 -4.96 18.58
CA LYS A 394 12.35 -5.30 19.21
C LYS A 394 11.14 -4.96 18.32
N LEU A 395 11.26 -3.96 17.44
CA LEU A 395 10.20 -3.59 16.51
C LEU A 395 10.03 -4.60 15.36
N SER A 396 11.00 -5.50 15.15
CA SER A 396 10.95 -6.62 14.19
C SER A 396 10.53 -6.19 12.78
N LYS A 397 10.98 -5.01 12.33
CA LYS A 397 10.67 -4.47 11.00
C LYS A 397 11.65 -4.99 9.96
N ARG A 398 11.15 -5.40 8.79
CA ARG A 398 11.98 -5.71 7.62
C ARG A 398 11.72 -4.67 6.55
N TRP A 399 12.76 -3.94 6.15
CA TRP A 399 12.65 -2.84 5.19
C TRP A 399 13.47 -3.13 3.95
N SER A 400 12.82 -3.12 2.79
CA SER A 400 13.47 -3.26 1.49
C SER A 400 13.79 -1.89 0.89
N ASN A 401 14.93 -1.77 0.21
CA ASN A 401 15.40 -0.55 -0.45
C ASN A 401 15.59 0.67 0.46
N ARG A 402 15.61 0.48 1.79
CA ARG A 402 15.89 1.51 2.79
C ARG A 402 16.40 0.91 4.09
N ALA A 403 17.21 1.66 4.85
CA ALA A 403 17.73 1.24 6.15
C ALA A 403 16.84 1.71 7.30
N PHE A 404 16.45 0.80 8.19
CA PHE A 404 15.64 1.14 9.37
C PHE A 404 16.43 1.93 10.42
N LEU A 405 17.72 1.63 10.57
CA LEU A 405 18.60 2.30 11.53
C LEU A 405 18.79 3.80 11.20
N ALA A 406 18.63 4.18 9.93
CA ALA A 406 18.87 5.53 9.42
C ALA A 406 17.58 6.36 9.29
N ARG A 407 16.46 5.89 9.88
CA ARG A 407 15.14 6.55 9.78
C ARG A 407 15.07 7.90 10.50
N HIS A 408 15.92 8.10 11.50
CA HIS A 408 15.93 9.30 12.34
C HIS A 408 17.10 10.23 12.02
N ARG A 409 18.25 9.67 11.64
CA ARG A 409 19.45 10.41 11.26
C ARG A 409 20.28 9.64 10.24
N PRO A 410 21.04 10.33 9.37
CA PRO A 410 21.88 9.67 8.38
C PRO A 410 22.99 8.81 9.01
N ILE A 411 23.51 7.88 8.21
CA ILE A 411 24.65 7.04 8.55
C ILE A 411 25.80 7.32 7.57
N ARG A 412 27.02 7.36 8.10
CA ARG A 412 28.25 7.48 7.31
C ARG A 412 29.05 6.19 7.40
N ILE A 413 29.45 5.65 6.26
CA ILE A 413 30.33 4.48 6.14
C ILE A 413 31.67 4.96 5.62
N LYS A 414 32.73 4.72 6.40
CA LYS A 414 34.11 4.96 6.03
C LYS A 414 34.72 3.66 5.51
N LEU A 415 34.99 3.62 4.21
CA LEU A 415 35.75 2.55 3.59
C LEU A 415 37.24 2.82 3.79
N VAL A 416 38.00 1.82 4.24
CA VAL A 416 39.46 1.90 4.43
C VAL A 416 40.10 0.81 3.57
N VAL A 417 41.06 1.18 2.74
CA VAL A 417 41.90 0.27 1.99
C VAL A 417 43.33 0.37 2.52
N GLU A 418 43.99 -0.77 2.64
CA GLU A 418 45.34 -0.89 3.19
C GLU A 418 46.24 -1.56 2.14
N ASP A 419 47.45 -1.05 1.95
CA ASP A 419 48.45 -1.68 1.10
C ASP A 419 49.26 -2.77 1.84
N MET A 420 50.22 -3.38 1.15
CA MET A 420 51.10 -4.41 1.74
C MET A 420 52.06 -3.89 2.82
N GLU A 421 52.24 -2.57 2.92
CA GLU A 421 53.12 -1.90 3.88
C GLU A 421 52.35 -1.36 5.10
N GLY A 422 51.02 -1.52 5.12
CA GLY A 422 50.15 -1.02 6.19
C GLY A 422 49.76 0.46 6.03
N ASN A 423 49.98 1.06 4.86
CA ASN A 423 49.52 2.42 4.59
C ASN A 423 48.04 2.42 4.22
N GLU A 424 47.28 3.37 4.77
CA GLU A 424 45.83 3.44 4.59
C GLU A 424 45.38 4.56 3.65
N CYS A 425 44.33 4.27 2.88
CA CYS A 425 43.51 5.27 2.19
C CYS A 425 42.05 5.07 2.60
N SER A 426 41.32 6.15 2.85
CA SER A 426 39.93 6.06 3.27
C SER A 426 38.99 7.04 2.56
N LEU A 427 37.74 6.65 2.41
CA LEU A 427 36.66 7.45 1.83
C LEU A 427 35.41 7.31 2.68
N VAL A 428 34.82 8.45 3.05
CA VAL A 428 33.52 8.50 3.72
C VAL A 428 32.42 8.59 2.67
N MET A 429 31.39 7.76 2.82
CA MET A 429 30.17 7.79 2.01
C MET A 429 28.97 7.88 2.95
N GLU A 430 27.95 8.60 2.52
CA GLU A 430 26.76 8.85 3.33
C GLU A 430 25.53 8.17 2.75
N TYR A 431 24.66 7.71 3.66
CA TYR A 431 23.31 7.30 3.35
C TYR A 431 22.34 8.15 4.16
N VAL A 432 21.51 8.91 3.44
CA VAL A 432 20.34 9.60 4.00
C VAL A 432 19.10 8.83 3.58
N MET A 433 18.31 8.36 4.53
CA MET A 433 17.12 7.55 4.25
C MET A 433 16.15 8.31 3.34
N GLN A 434 15.75 7.66 2.24
CA GLN A 434 14.66 8.12 1.40
C GLN A 434 13.36 7.45 1.89
N PRO A 435 12.37 8.24 2.36
CA PRO A 435 11.07 7.71 2.75
C PRO A 435 10.40 6.97 1.60
N GLN A 436 9.68 5.89 1.91
CA GLN A 436 8.68 5.40 0.97
C GLN A 436 7.49 6.34 0.98
N ALA A 437 6.89 6.57 -0.18
CA ALA A 437 5.65 7.32 -0.27
C ALA A 437 4.60 6.67 0.65
N LEU A 438 4.21 7.39 1.69
CA LEU A 438 3.10 7.00 2.55
C LEU A 438 1.78 7.21 1.81
N GLU A 439 0.75 6.45 2.15
CA GLU A 439 -0.59 6.62 1.57
C GLU A 439 -1.04 8.08 1.75
N SER A 440 -1.60 8.64 0.69
CA SER A 440 -2.12 10.00 0.63
C SER A 440 -3.58 9.98 0.18
N ARG A 441 -4.28 11.08 0.49
CA ARG A 441 -5.63 11.32 -0.01
C ARG A 441 -5.66 11.26 -1.54
N LYS A 442 -6.62 10.51 -2.08
CA LYS A 442 -6.92 10.45 -3.52
C LYS A 442 -8.09 11.37 -3.84
N GLU A 443 -8.20 11.78 -5.10
CA GLU A 443 -9.30 12.64 -5.56
C GLU A 443 -10.68 11.99 -5.40
N THR A 444 -10.74 10.66 -5.44
CA THR A 444 -11.98 9.89 -5.25
C THR A 444 -12.38 9.72 -3.78
N ASP A 445 -11.53 10.15 -2.85
CA ASP A 445 -11.77 10.02 -1.42
C ASP A 445 -12.69 11.12 -0.91
N VAL A 446 -13.80 10.71 -0.30
CA VAL A 446 -14.69 11.56 0.47
C VAL A 446 -13.95 12.11 1.69
N ALA A 447 -13.18 11.26 2.38
CA ALA A 447 -12.35 11.64 3.51
C ALA A 447 -11.09 10.78 3.60
N PHE A 448 -10.02 11.36 4.13
CA PHE A 448 -8.78 10.66 4.41
C PHE A 448 -8.20 11.20 5.71
N MET A 449 -8.17 10.35 6.74
CA MET A 449 -7.63 10.68 8.04
C MET A 449 -6.49 9.72 8.36
N PHE A 450 -5.46 10.21 9.03
CA PHE A 450 -4.30 9.41 9.35
C PHE A 450 -3.61 9.88 10.63
N VAL A 451 -2.80 8.98 11.17
CA VAL A 451 -1.80 9.25 12.20
C VAL A 451 -0.49 8.60 11.77
N ASP A 452 0.62 9.26 12.06
CA ASP A 452 1.96 8.78 11.72
C ASP A 452 2.67 8.30 12.98
N ASP A 453 3.31 7.14 12.91
CA ASP A 453 4.15 6.59 13.97
C ASP A 453 5.63 6.78 13.59
N PRO A 454 6.35 7.76 14.21
CA PRO A 454 7.76 8.01 13.92
C PRO A 454 8.68 6.85 14.26
N GLN A 455 8.33 6.04 15.26
CA GLN A 455 9.21 4.94 15.69
C GLN A 455 9.28 3.86 14.63
N THR A 456 8.13 3.53 14.04
CA THR A 456 8.07 2.52 12.97
C THR A 456 8.05 3.10 11.56
N TYR A 457 8.09 4.44 11.45
CA TYR A 457 7.98 5.21 10.22
C TYR A 457 6.81 4.74 9.34
N SER A 458 5.65 4.55 9.95
CA SER A 458 4.44 3.97 9.33
C SER A 458 3.27 4.92 9.48
N ARG A 459 2.33 4.91 8.52
CA ARG A 459 1.11 5.72 8.54
C ARG A 459 -0.11 4.84 8.72
N PHE A 460 -0.81 4.97 9.83
CA PHE A 460 -2.11 4.36 10.01
C PHE A 460 -3.18 5.30 9.47
N TYR A 461 -4.04 4.82 8.58
CA TYR A 461 -5.04 5.66 7.92
C TYR A 461 -6.41 4.99 7.84
N VAL A 462 -7.42 5.85 7.76
CA VAL A 462 -8.77 5.48 7.34
C VAL A 462 -9.14 6.33 6.15
N ARG A 463 -9.44 5.63 5.04
CA ARG A 463 -9.85 6.24 3.78
C ARG A 463 -11.32 5.94 3.56
N VAL A 464 -12.09 6.98 3.27
CA VAL A 464 -13.53 6.86 2.99
C VAL A 464 -13.77 7.32 1.57
N LYS A 465 -14.43 6.48 0.77
CA LYS A 465 -14.76 6.79 -0.61
C LYS A 465 -16.17 6.32 -0.96
N LYS A 466 -16.68 6.75 -2.12
CA LYS A 466 -17.89 6.18 -2.69
C LYS A 466 -17.59 4.77 -3.23
N PRO A 467 -18.47 3.78 -3.03
CA PRO A 467 -18.28 2.43 -3.55
C PRO A 467 -18.28 2.46 -5.08
N ALA A 468 -17.23 1.90 -5.70
CA ALA A 468 -17.10 1.86 -7.16
C ALA A 468 -17.97 0.76 -7.80
N VAL A 469 -18.09 -0.38 -7.11
CA VAL A 469 -18.84 -1.57 -7.53
C VAL A 469 -19.55 -2.11 -6.29
N GLY A 470 -20.69 -1.51 -5.96
CA GLY A 470 -21.46 -1.84 -4.76
C GLY A 470 -22.89 -2.24 -5.10
N SER A 471 -23.56 -2.87 -4.13
CA SER A 471 -25.00 -3.01 -4.18
C SER A 471 -25.63 -1.62 -4.31
N LYS A 472 -26.85 -1.51 -4.88
CA LYS A 472 -27.59 -0.23 -4.90
C LYS A 472 -27.83 0.37 -3.50
N ASP A 473 -27.59 -0.42 -2.45
CA ASP A 473 -27.72 -0.02 -1.06
C ASP A 473 -26.42 0.55 -0.47
N ASP A 474 -25.25 0.36 -1.09
CA ASP A 474 -23.98 0.81 -0.52
C ASP A 474 -23.81 2.33 -0.72
N VAL A 475 -23.50 3.07 0.34
CA VAL A 475 -23.36 4.54 0.33
C VAL A 475 -21.90 4.94 0.45
N LEU A 476 -21.16 4.31 1.36
CA LEU A 476 -19.75 4.58 1.62
C LEU A 476 -18.97 3.28 1.78
N GLU A 477 -17.72 3.30 1.33
CA GLU A 477 -16.72 2.27 1.60
C GLU A 477 -15.62 2.88 2.47
N ILE A 478 -15.36 2.27 3.63
CA ILE A 478 -14.31 2.62 4.57
C ILE A 478 -13.18 1.62 4.42
N ILE A 479 -12.01 2.09 4.04
CA ILE A 479 -10.82 1.29 3.76
C ILE A 479 -9.74 1.62 4.78
N THR A 480 -9.19 0.57 5.37
CA THR A 480 -7.98 0.59 6.20
C THR A 480 -6.90 -0.28 5.54
N GLU A 481 -5.71 -0.37 6.12
CA GLU A 481 -4.63 -1.24 5.60
C GLU A 481 -5.06 -2.71 5.45
N ARG A 482 -5.94 -3.21 6.32
CA ARG A 482 -6.26 -4.65 6.44
C ARG A 482 -7.69 -5.01 6.07
N ARG A 483 -8.62 -4.05 6.16
CA ARG A 483 -10.07 -4.31 6.05
C ARG A 483 -10.77 -3.22 5.26
N SER A 484 -11.80 -3.64 4.52
CA SER A 484 -12.81 -2.74 3.95
C SER A 484 -14.15 -3.00 4.66
N SER A 485 -14.93 -1.95 4.88
CA SER A 485 -16.25 -2.00 5.50
C SER A 485 -17.21 -1.09 4.75
N PHE A 486 -18.45 -1.53 4.57
CA PHE A 486 -19.46 -0.79 3.82
C PHE A 486 -20.52 -0.21 4.76
N ILE A 487 -20.92 1.03 4.50
CA ILE A 487 -22.07 1.66 5.12
C ILE A 487 -23.20 1.68 4.09
N THR A 488 -24.31 1.02 4.41
CA THR A 488 -25.46 0.89 3.51
C THR A 488 -26.62 1.82 3.90
N LYS A 489 -27.54 2.11 2.97
CA LYS A 489 -28.71 2.96 3.23
C LYS A 489 -29.58 2.37 4.32
N THR A 490 -29.76 1.04 4.36
CA THR A 490 -30.49 0.38 5.45
C THR A 490 -29.85 0.64 6.81
N LYS A 491 -28.53 0.55 6.93
CA LYS A 491 -27.83 0.83 8.19
C LYS A 491 -28.00 2.30 8.61
N LEU A 492 -27.91 3.24 7.65
CA LEU A 492 -28.15 4.66 7.93
C LEU A 492 -29.58 4.93 8.42
N LYS A 493 -30.60 4.34 7.77
CA LYS A 493 -32.00 4.43 8.23
C LYS A 493 -32.19 3.86 9.64
N GLN A 494 -31.56 2.73 9.96
CA GLN A 494 -31.60 2.13 11.30
C GLN A 494 -30.96 3.03 12.36
N VAL A 495 -29.85 3.69 12.02
CA VAL A 495 -29.15 4.63 12.92
C VAL A 495 -30.02 5.85 13.21
N VAL A 496 -30.64 6.46 12.20
CA VAL A 496 -31.56 7.58 12.42
C VAL A 496 -32.78 7.14 13.24
N TYR A 497 -33.35 5.95 12.97
CA TYR A 497 -34.45 5.41 13.78
C TYR A 497 -34.06 5.30 15.25
N ARG A 498 -32.88 4.73 15.53
CA ARG A 498 -32.34 4.60 16.88
C ARG A 498 -32.15 5.97 17.54
N ALA A 499 -31.59 6.93 16.82
CA ALA A 499 -31.40 8.30 17.29
C ALA A 499 -32.73 8.96 17.69
N LEU A 500 -33.75 8.85 16.84
CA LEU A 500 -35.10 9.38 17.13
C LEU A 500 -35.75 8.71 18.34
N LYS A 501 -35.58 7.40 18.50
CA LYS A 501 -36.15 6.64 19.63
C LYS A 501 -35.48 6.96 20.96
N THR A 502 -34.16 7.18 20.94
CA THR A 502 -33.33 7.41 22.14
C THR A 502 -33.12 8.89 22.45
N ASN A 503 -33.48 9.76 21.51
CA ASN A 503 -33.15 11.19 21.51
C ASN A 503 -31.63 11.45 21.56
N GLU A 504 -30.81 10.51 21.07
CA GLU A 504 -29.36 10.64 20.97
C GLU A 504 -28.97 11.00 19.53
N SER A 505 -28.34 12.16 19.35
CA SER A 505 -27.94 12.66 18.03
C SER A 505 -26.55 12.19 17.58
N GLU A 506 -25.74 11.63 18.49
CA GLU A 506 -24.47 11.00 18.18
C GLU A 506 -24.63 9.49 18.40
N VAL A 507 -24.45 8.70 17.34
CA VAL A 507 -24.67 7.25 17.40
C VAL A 507 -23.43 6.52 16.90
N ASP A 508 -22.90 5.64 17.76
CA ASP A 508 -21.83 4.72 17.38
C ASP A 508 -22.33 3.72 16.32
N LEU A 509 -21.62 3.63 15.20
CA LEU A 509 -21.96 2.74 14.10
C LEU A 509 -21.61 1.27 14.40
N GLY A 510 -20.76 1.03 15.39
CA GLY A 510 -20.12 -0.27 15.65
C GLY A 510 -19.15 -0.65 14.54
N ILE A 511 -18.60 0.33 13.83
CA ILE A 511 -17.62 0.15 12.77
C ILE A 511 -16.33 0.76 13.27
N GLY A 512 -15.31 -0.08 13.41
CA GLY A 512 -14.05 0.33 13.99
C GLY A 512 -13.20 -0.90 14.26
N SER A 513 -11.97 -0.64 14.68
CA SER A 513 -11.06 -1.70 15.12
C SER A 513 -10.21 -1.16 16.24
N GLU A 514 -10.05 -1.96 17.28
CA GLU A 514 -9.16 -1.68 18.39
C GLU A 514 -8.02 -2.69 18.34
N GLU A 515 -6.96 -2.36 17.59
CA GLU A 515 -5.76 -3.19 17.50
C GLU A 515 -4.75 -2.80 18.59
N ASP A 516 -3.72 -3.63 18.75
CA ASP A 516 -2.66 -3.38 19.74
C ASP A 516 -1.90 -2.07 19.47
N ARG A 517 -1.71 -1.72 18.19
CA ARG A 517 -0.92 -0.55 17.78
C ARG A 517 -1.74 0.73 17.61
N TRP A 518 -2.95 0.61 17.06
CA TRP A 518 -3.81 1.75 16.79
C TRP A 518 -5.28 1.33 16.90
N ALA A 519 -6.13 2.29 17.20
CA ALA A 519 -7.57 2.10 17.29
C ALA A 519 -8.28 3.18 16.48
N TRP A 520 -9.37 2.82 15.83
CA TRP A 520 -10.24 3.78 15.17
C TRP A 520 -11.71 3.41 15.35
N ASN A 521 -12.55 4.43 15.37
CA ASN A 521 -14.00 4.29 15.47
C ASN A 521 -14.70 5.40 14.68
N ILE A 522 -15.93 5.15 14.25
CA ILE A 522 -16.76 6.11 13.51
C ILE A 522 -18.16 6.22 14.12
N TRP A 523 -18.59 7.46 14.29
CA TRP A 523 -19.92 7.82 14.78
C TRP A 523 -20.69 8.54 13.68
N ALA A 524 -21.99 8.31 13.64
CA ALA A 524 -22.91 9.08 12.81
C ALA A 524 -23.46 10.27 13.62
N LEU A 525 -23.44 11.44 13.00
CA LEU A 525 -24.03 12.66 13.52
C LEU A 525 -25.40 12.86 12.87
N VAL A 526 -26.45 12.73 13.67
CA VAL A 526 -27.84 12.75 13.25
C VAL A 526 -28.47 14.10 13.58
N ASP A 527 -29.03 14.75 12.57
CA ASP A 527 -29.94 15.86 12.75
C ASP A 527 -31.33 15.31 13.03
N LEU A 528 -31.81 15.46 14.27
CA LEU A 528 -33.11 14.97 14.70
C LEU A 528 -34.29 15.75 14.08
N SER A 529 -34.09 17.02 13.74
CA SER A 529 -35.09 17.87 13.07
C SER A 529 -35.27 17.44 11.61
N CYS A 530 -34.14 17.29 10.91
CA CYS A 530 -34.11 16.84 9.51
C CYS A 530 -34.23 15.32 9.35
N ARG A 531 -34.19 14.56 10.45
CA ARG A 531 -34.24 13.08 10.49
C ARG A 531 -33.26 12.42 9.52
N ARG A 532 -32.00 12.89 9.52
CA ARG A 532 -30.96 12.38 8.64
C ARG A 532 -29.59 12.44 9.29
N ILE A 533 -28.68 11.59 8.81
CA ILE A 533 -27.25 11.70 9.12
C ILE A 533 -26.69 12.78 8.20
N TYR A 534 -26.07 13.80 8.80
CA TYR A 534 -25.49 14.90 8.05
C TYR A 534 -23.97 14.76 7.90
N ALA A 535 -23.33 14.10 8.85
CA ALA A 535 -21.90 13.89 8.87
C ALA A 535 -21.52 12.64 9.65
N PHE A 536 -20.27 12.25 9.47
CA PHE A 536 -19.61 11.26 10.28
C PHE A 536 -18.47 11.91 11.04
N LYS A 537 -18.29 11.46 12.27
CA LYS A 537 -17.12 11.76 13.08
C LYS A 537 -16.24 10.52 13.13
N LEU A 538 -14.95 10.68 12.91
CA LEU A 538 -13.99 9.59 12.92
C LEU A 538 -12.82 9.93 13.84
N THR A 539 -12.44 8.98 14.69
CA THR A 539 -11.25 9.10 15.52
C THR A 539 -10.26 8.01 15.18
N ILE A 540 -8.97 8.36 15.12
CA ILE A 540 -7.83 7.45 15.05
C ILE A 540 -6.94 7.77 16.24
N THR A 541 -6.54 6.77 17.02
CA THR A 541 -5.69 6.94 18.22
C THR A 541 -4.73 5.77 18.36
N GLU A 542 -3.72 5.90 19.22
CA GLU A 542 -2.86 4.77 19.57
C GLU A 542 -3.64 3.62 20.23
N GLY A 543 -3.20 2.39 19.99
CA GLY A 543 -3.89 1.15 20.40
C GLY A 543 -3.59 0.76 21.85
N LYS A 544 -4.00 -0.45 22.24
CA LYS A 544 -3.93 -0.94 23.64
C LYS A 544 -2.52 -0.96 24.22
N ASN A 545 -1.49 -1.08 23.40
CA ASN A 545 -0.10 -1.12 23.87
C ASN A 545 0.41 0.23 24.41
N PHE A 546 -0.36 1.31 24.20
CA PHE A 546 -0.01 2.66 24.63
C PHE A 546 -0.98 3.09 25.74
N PRO A 547 -0.59 2.98 27.03
CA PRO A 547 -1.44 3.38 28.14
C PRO A 547 -1.67 4.90 28.14
N ILE A 548 -0.65 5.66 27.72
CA ILE A 548 -0.71 7.10 27.50
C ILE A 548 -0.76 7.33 25.99
N LYS A 549 -1.75 8.09 25.54
CA LYS A 549 -1.95 8.42 24.13
C LYS A 549 -1.22 9.72 23.80
N HIS A 550 -0.38 9.70 22.79
CA HIS A 550 0.36 10.85 22.29
C HIS A 550 -0.04 11.23 20.87
N ILE A 551 -0.57 10.27 20.12
CA ILE A 551 -0.90 10.44 18.70
C ILE A 551 -2.38 10.15 18.51
N GLY A 552 -3.06 11.05 17.81
CA GLY A 552 -4.46 10.89 17.51
C GLY A 552 -4.97 11.91 16.50
N THR A 553 -5.99 11.53 15.75
CA THR A 553 -6.70 12.40 14.82
C THR A 553 -8.19 12.27 15.09
N LEU A 554 -8.88 13.40 15.19
CA LEU A 554 -10.32 13.52 15.18
C LEU A 554 -10.70 14.31 13.94
N GLY A 555 -11.54 13.76 13.09
CA GLY A 555 -11.99 14.48 11.92
C GLY A 555 -13.45 14.22 11.57
N TYR A 556 -13.94 15.04 10.65
CA TYR A 556 -15.34 15.06 10.24
C TYR A 556 -15.47 14.99 8.72
N PHE A 557 -16.52 14.33 8.24
CA PHE A 557 -16.84 14.38 6.81
C PHE A 557 -18.34 14.25 6.55
N HIS A 558 -18.80 14.87 5.47
CA HIS A 558 -20.22 14.89 5.12
C HIS A 558 -20.74 13.50 4.76
N CYS A 559 -21.97 13.20 5.20
CA CYS A 559 -22.68 12.05 4.70
C CYS A 559 -23.21 12.35 3.28
N PRO A 560 -22.90 11.53 2.27
CA PRO A 560 -23.55 11.65 0.97
C PRO A 560 -25.07 11.52 1.11
N ASP A 561 -25.82 12.08 0.18
CA ASP A 561 -27.27 11.90 0.15
C ASP A 561 -27.66 10.42 0.02
N TYR A 562 -28.65 10.01 0.79
CA TYR A 562 -29.14 8.64 0.84
C TYR A 562 -30.64 8.61 1.12
N GLY A 563 -31.30 7.58 0.58
CA GLY A 563 -32.76 7.41 0.72
C GLY A 563 -33.56 8.50 0.01
N ASP A 564 -34.83 8.59 0.36
CA ASP A 564 -35.80 9.52 -0.23
C ASP A 564 -35.83 10.80 0.62
N ILE A 565 -35.28 11.87 0.07
CA ILE A 565 -35.21 13.18 0.72
C ILE A 565 -36.46 13.97 0.32
N SER A 566 -37.25 14.36 1.32
CA SER A 566 -38.40 15.24 1.13
C SER A 566 -37.94 16.65 0.75
N GLU A 567 -38.70 17.30 -0.13
CA GLU A 567 -38.51 18.71 -0.50
C GLU A 567 -38.85 19.69 0.63
N GLU A 568 -39.52 19.22 1.70
CA GLU A 568 -39.79 20.02 2.88
C GLU A 568 -38.48 20.44 3.56
N ILE A 569 -38.33 21.75 3.77
CA ILE A 569 -37.15 22.38 4.37
C ILE A 569 -37.35 22.50 5.88
N ARG A 570 -36.34 22.10 6.66
CA ARG A 570 -36.35 22.15 8.13
C ARG A 570 -35.14 22.87 8.71
N PRO A 571 -35.27 23.46 9.91
CA PRO A 571 -34.12 24.04 10.61
C PRO A 571 -33.12 22.95 10.99
N ILE A 572 -31.83 23.29 10.94
CA ILE A 572 -30.74 22.39 11.31
C ILE A 572 -30.71 22.21 12.82
N SER A 573 -30.56 20.96 13.26
CA SER A 573 -30.23 20.62 14.65
C SER A 573 -28.93 19.82 14.68
N TYR A 574 -27.82 20.49 14.96
CA TYR A 574 -26.51 19.82 15.09
C TYR A 574 -26.52 18.81 16.23
N ALA A 575 -25.76 17.72 16.04
CA ALA A 575 -25.64 16.68 17.03
C ALA A 575 -24.90 17.17 18.28
N THR A 576 -25.41 16.80 19.46
CA THR A 576 -24.66 16.92 20.72
C THR A 576 -23.63 15.80 20.79
N GLU A 577 -22.35 16.16 20.67
CA GLU A 577 -21.24 15.22 20.69
C GLU A 577 -20.83 14.85 22.12
N LYS A 578 -20.85 13.55 22.44
CA LYS A 578 -20.41 13.00 23.73
C LYS A 578 -19.00 12.42 23.61
N ALA A 579 -18.71 11.74 22.50
CA ALA A 579 -17.39 11.16 22.24
C ALA A 579 -16.37 12.28 21.95
N LYS A 580 -15.42 12.49 22.86
CA LYS A 580 -14.32 13.42 22.64
C LYS A 580 -13.03 12.66 22.41
N LEU A 581 -12.12 13.27 21.67
CA LEU A 581 -10.75 12.79 21.64
C LEU A 581 -10.19 12.87 23.07
N LEU A 582 -9.56 11.79 23.52
CA LEU A 582 -8.96 11.75 24.86
C LEU A 582 -7.88 12.85 24.96
N SER A 583 -7.71 13.42 26.15
CA SER A 583 -6.60 14.34 26.40
C SER A 583 -5.29 13.58 26.13
N MET A 584 -4.49 14.09 25.19
CA MET A 584 -3.22 13.49 24.80
C MET A 584 -2.05 14.27 25.36
N GLU A 585 -0.98 13.55 25.70
CA GLU A 585 0.28 14.17 26.10
C GLU A 585 1.09 14.55 24.86
N PRO A 586 1.91 15.61 24.91
CA PRO A 586 2.82 15.96 23.83
C PRO A 586 3.73 14.78 23.49
N TYR A 587 3.84 14.45 22.20
CA TYR A 587 4.76 13.42 21.76
C TYR A 587 6.21 13.86 22.04
N PRO A 588 7.03 13.06 22.77
CA PRO A 588 8.42 13.41 23.03
C PRO A 588 9.23 13.33 21.73
N GLN A 589 9.49 14.48 21.11
CA GLN A 589 10.27 14.56 19.88
C GLN A 589 11.76 14.55 20.22
N SER A 590 12.43 13.43 19.92
CA SER A 590 13.89 13.39 19.98
C SER A 590 14.48 14.21 18.84
N GLU A 591 15.33 15.17 19.17
CA GLU A 591 16.13 15.90 18.18
C GLU A 591 17.34 15.07 17.78
N TYR A 592 17.45 14.75 16.50
CA TYR A 592 18.59 14.03 15.96
C TYR A 592 19.38 14.93 15.01
N ALA A 593 20.69 14.98 15.19
CA ALA A 593 21.60 15.69 14.30
C ALA A 593 21.43 15.18 12.86
N GLN A 594 21.11 16.09 11.93
CA GLN A 594 20.97 15.75 10.52
C GLN A 594 22.29 15.89 9.76
N ASP A 595 23.23 16.72 10.24
CA ASP A 595 24.57 16.86 9.65
C ASP A 595 25.63 17.17 10.72
N ASP A 596 26.90 16.96 10.38
CA ASP A 596 28.07 17.29 11.20
C ASP A 596 29.34 17.46 10.36
N ASP A 597 30.37 18.05 10.97
CA ASP A 597 31.61 18.47 10.28
C ASP A 597 32.80 17.55 10.63
N PHE A 598 32.59 16.41 11.30
CA PHE A 598 33.68 15.56 11.80
C PHE A 598 34.56 14.97 10.67
N ASP A 599 33.98 14.80 9.48
CA ASP A 599 34.67 14.24 8.30
C ASP A 599 35.18 15.31 7.32
N ASP A 600 34.97 16.59 7.64
CA ASP A 600 35.40 17.68 6.79
C ASP A 600 36.93 17.80 6.84
N MET A 601 37.54 18.05 5.69
CA MET A 601 38.96 18.34 5.62
C MET A 601 39.17 19.70 6.28
N LYS A 602 39.88 19.75 7.40
CA LYS A 602 40.30 21.02 8.00
C LYS A 602 41.06 21.81 6.93
N ALA A 603 40.61 23.03 6.66
CA ALA A 603 41.32 23.92 5.75
C ALA A 603 42.78 24.02 6.23
N PRO A 604 43.78 24.01 5.32
CA PRO A 604 45.16 24.22 5.71
C PRO A 604 45.22 25.56 6.44
N VAL A 605 45.54 25.52 7.73
CA VAL A 605 45.73 26.75 8.52
C VAL A 605 46.87 27.49 7.84
N PRO A 606 46.67 28.73 7.36
CA PRO A 606 47.74 29.48 6.72
C PRO A 606 48.88 29.62 7.75
N SER A 607 50.00 28.96 7.47
CA SER A 607 51.18 28.93 8.32
C SER A 607 51.66 30.36 8.53
N THR A 608 51.33 30.94 9.68
CA THR A 608 51.78 32.27 10.07
C THR A 608 53.20 32.17 10.63
N THR A 609 54.16 31.76 9.80
CA THR A 609 55.58 32.01 10.05
C THR A 609 55.94 33.30 9.36
N ALA A 610 55.63 34.41 10.04
CA ALA A 610 56.21 35.71 9.75
C ALA A 610 57.62 35.75 10.33
N ASP A 611 58.60 35.28 9.58
CA ASP A 611 59.96 35.79 9.72
C ASP A 611 60.14 36.99 8.80
N SER A 612 60.43 38.10 9.47
CA SER A 612 60.51 39.42 8.89
C SER A 612 61.89 39.61 8.28
N SER A 613 62.00 39.52 6.95
CA SER A 613 63.07 40.21 6.24
C SER A 613 62.56 40.65 4.87
N ALA A 614 62.35 41.96 4.78
CA ALA A 614 61.94 42.68 3.61
C ALA A 614 62.92 42.51 2.46
N ILE A 615 62.43 42.04 1.32
CA ILE A 615 62.95 42.44 0.00
C ILE A 615 61.75 42.84 -0.85
N ASN A 616 61.65 44.14 -1.07
CA ASN A 616 60.81 44.79 -2.06
C ASN A 616 61.20 44.31 -3.46
N THR A 617 60.39 43.47 -4.08
CA THR A 617 60.27 43.40 -5.54
C THR A 617 58.83 43.09 -5.91
N GLY A 618 58.16 44.04 -6.56
CA GLY A 618 56.79 43.89 -7.03
C GLY A 618 56.67 42.74 -8.02
N VAL A 619 55.91 41.71 -7.63
CA VAL A 619 55.50 40.64 -8.52
C VAL A 619 54.13 41.03 -9.09
N SER A 620 54.16 41.61 -10.29
CA SER A 620 52.99 41.68 -11.16
C SER A 620 52.60 40.23 -11.51
N LEU A 621 51.42 39.80 -11.06
CA LEU A 621 50.79 38.54 -11.46
C LEU A 621 50.56 38.58 -12.99
N ALA A 622 51.53 38.09 -13.74
CA ALA A 622 51.37 37.86 -15.17
C ALA A 622 50.37 36.73 -15.37
N ILE A 623 49.15 37.10 -15.77
CA ILE A 623 48.13 36.16 -16.21
C ILE A 623 48.72 35.36 -17.38
N PRO A 624 48.73 34.01 -17.33
CA PRO A 624 49.27 33.19 -18.40
C PRO A 624 48.59 33.53 -19.72
N VAL A 625 49.37 33.79 -20.76
CA VAL A 625 48.88 34.13 -22.11
C VAL A 625 47.89 33.08 -22.63
N GLU A 626 48.05 31.83 -22.20
CA GLU A 626 47.11 30.72 -22.45
C GLU A 626 45.69 31.00 -21.94
N LEU A 627 45.54 31.60 -20.76
CA LEU A 627 44.25 31.91 -20.14
C LEU A 627 43.57 33.05 -20.90
N THR A 628 44.34 34.07 -21.29
CA THR A 628 43.85 35.20 -22.10
C THR A 628 43.41 34.72 -23.49
N ASN A 629 44.14 33.78 -24.11
CA ASN A 629 43.77 33.17 -25.38
C ASN A 629 42.51 32.30 -25.28
N ARG A 630 42.34 31.57 -24.16
CA ARG A 630 41.10 30.81 -23.90
C ARG A 630 39.89 31.71 -23.69
N LEU A 631 40.03 32.79 -22.94
CA LEU A 631 38.95 33.74 -22.68
C LEU A 631 38.51 34.45 -23.97
N THR A 632 39.47 34.90 -24.79
CA THR A 632 39.16 35.49 -26.10
C THR A 632 38.52 34.50 -27.08
N SER A 633 38.88 33.21 -27.03
CA SER A 633 38.21 32.18 -27.82
C SER A 633 36.77 31.92 -27.36
N ILE A 634 36.50 31.99 -26.06
CA ILE A 634 35.15 31.83 -25.51
C ILE A 634 34.27 33.01 -25.91
N ASP A 635 34.76 34.24 -25.78
CA ASP A 635 34.03 35.45 -26.20
C ASP A 635 33.70 35.42 -27.69
N LYS A 636 34.63 34.96 -28.54
CA LYS A 636 34.38 34.83 -29.98
C LYS A 636 33.32 33.78 -30.31
N ASN A 637 33.25 32.69 -29.55
CA ASN A 637 32.22 31.66 -29.73
C ASN A 637 30.85 32.11 -29.22
N LEU A 638 30.80 32.87 -28.12
CA LEU A 638 29.57 33.47 -27.61
C LEU A 638 29.00 34.50 -28.59
N GLY A 639 29.85 35.33 -29.20
CA GLY A 639 29.43 36.26 -30.27
C GLY A 639 28.80 35.53 -31.47
N ARG A 640 29.41 34.43 -31.92
CA ARG A 640 28.85 33.60 -33.01
C ARG A 640 27.49 32.97 -32.66
N LEU A 641 27.30 32.57 -31.41
CA LEU A 641 26.03 32.02 -30.92
C LEU A 641 24.95 33.10 -30.90
N ALA A 642 25.27 34.31 -30.45
CA ALA A 642 24.37 35.46 -30.47
C ALA A 642 23.94 35.82 -31.91
N ASP A 643 24.90 35.92 -32.84
CA ASP A 643 24.62 36.20 -34.26
C ASP A 643 23.74 35.11 -34.90
N SER A 644 23.93 33.85 -34.50
CA SER A 644 23.15 32.72 -35.00
C SER A 644 21.72 32.76 -34.45
N PHE A 645 21.54 33.18 -33.20
CA PHE A 645 20.22 33.34 -32.58
C PHE A 645 19.44 34.50 -33.19
N GLU A 646 20.09 35.63 -33.47
CA GLU A 646 19.45 36.77 -34.15
C GLU A 646 19.02 36.41 -35.58
N LYS A 647 19.83 35.62 -36.30
CA LYS A 647 19.45 35.08 -37.61
C LYS A 647 18.25 34.14 -37.53
N LEU A 648 18.12 33.37 -36.45
CA LEU A 648 17.01 32.45 -36.25
C LEU A 648 15.71 33.22 -35.91
N LEU A 649 15.83 34.28 -35.09
CA LEU A 649 14.73 35.19 -34.76
C LEU A 649 14.23 35.99 -35.97
N THR A 650 15.11 36.40 -36.88
CA THR A 650 14.73 37.09 -38.12
C THR A 650 14.08 36.17 -39.16
N MET A 651 14.25 34.84 -39.06
CA MET A 651 13.54 33.86 -39.89
C MET A 651 12.15 33.45 -39.36
N LEU A 652 11.74 33.94 -38.19
CA LEU A 652 10.48 33.57 -37.53
C LEU A 652 9.20 34.39 -37.85
N PRO A 653 9.12 35.36 -38.81
CA PRO A 653 7.87 36.05 -39.07
C PRO A 653 7.03 35.35 -40.15
N HIS A 654 6.50 34.14 -39.87
CA HIS A 654 5.44 33.55 -40.70
C HIS A 654 4.43 32.62 -40.00
N LEU A 655 4.47 32.45 -38.67
CA LEU A 655 3.56 31.52 -37.96
C LEU A 655 2.50 32.17 -37.07
N SER A 656 2.29 33.49 -37.16
CA SER A 656 1.25 34.17 -36.38
C SER A 656 0.38 35.07 -37.27
N ASN A 657 -0.37 34.46 -38.19
CA ASN A 657 -1.64 35.04 -38.63
C ASN A 657 -2.49 33.96 -39.32
N ASN A 658 -3.43 33.38 -38.56
CA ASN A 658 -4.71 32.91 -39.07
C ASN A 658 -5.63 32.65 -37.86
N GLY A 659 -6.26 33.73 -37.38
CA GLY A 659 -7.54 33.62 -36.70
C GLY A 659 -8.64 33.59 -37.76
N HIS A 660 -9.52 32.59 -37.69
CA HIS A 660 -10.83 32.66 -38.33
C HIS A 660 -11.89 32.40 -37.27
N VAL A 661 -12.55 33.48 -36.87
CA VAL A 661 -13.88 33.50 -36.28
C VAL A 661 -14.86 33.39 -37.46
N ASP A 662 -15.88 32.55 -37.34
CA ASP A 662 -17.20 32.87 -37.90
C ASP A 662 -18.31 32.17 -37.14
N LYS A 663 -19.39 32.94 -36.94
CA LYS A 663 -20.66 32.59 -36.31
C LYS A 663 -21.56 31.86 -37.31
N VAL A 664 -22.26 30.81 -36.85
CA VAL A 664 -23.73 30.67 -36.84
C VAL A 664 -24.11 29.85 -35.62
#